data_AF-A0A7C8MFV8-F1
#
_entry.id   AF-A0A7C8MFV8-F1
#
_cell.length_a   1.000
_cell.length_b   1.000
_cell.length_c   1.000
_cell.angle_alpha   90.00
_cell.angle_beta   90.00
_cell.angle_gamma   90.00
#
_symmetry.space_group_name_H-M   'P 1'
#
loop_
_entity.id
_entity.type
_entity.pdbx_description
1 polymer ?
#
loop_
_entity_poly.entity_id
_entity_poly.type
_entity_poly.pdbx_seq_one_letter_code
_entity_poly.pdbx_strand_id
1 'polypeptide(L)'
;MAEYIQSKTAYQPLAKDEEDQSSPPVKDQTWPFSSKKLTYLAIIVCFILTATSGFIAGTFFNSRGENNGATAPRIPAPRIEGTFVFSSAFSKEPPQGDGAGDKSEPVWDALIPNGLGYFRDHNLAPKISIPTVFHQLHCLYVIRRAYYSHSAELQGFDFGKNRTDHAAHCFDYLQQSITCAADSTVEPGEDDPNGFLGSGFPRQCRDFEAVKKYVEKWRVFNATGFLAHGLEHGKAHLDSGKDLRSSGAIMLFSGVVSAFSLLNLLSPVPVLATDLPTITAENITTGRTSALAGLRPLLSAGATVALRGSCTFNNLTSRWREFQAPNIAAVVQVATEKDVQQVVRFAAQFNIPFVARAGGHGATESLADAKGAIQVDFRKLNQVKLNSNGQTAKIAGGATVKQVIDGLEAVGKRAVTGICECVGLSAPILGGGHGWLQGQYGLAADQVVSARVVLSNGDLVTVSNKSNPDLFWAIRGAGHNFGLVTEWEYRVHDTKENQWSYEIFIYSQDKLEALYALANEMLKNQPAEATHWGYIVKVAEIDAEHPILWFGIIYDGPTETAREYALPLHDLEPLVVQAGEGNLHDLAALTFQDLDGAGCAYGLTSLRFPIGLKSYNVTAVRQVYDLIDETFTKVPEVSGSFFLLEGYSTQGVQAVNAASTAFPHRDDKILVTSYVQYKPNSTIDPIAEEFGQSLRNFLLEGSSDPAHLRAYVNYANGDEPLEAVYGWDKWRLQKLKQLKRQYDPKNRMKYYVPFV
;
A
#
# COMPACT_ATOMS: atom_id res chain seq x y z
N MET A 1 -30.71 -25.47 -47.92
CA MET A 1 -29.61 -25.13 -46.99
C MET A 1 -29.04 -23.73 -47.22
N ALA A 2 -29.64 -22.93 -48.11
CA ALA A 2 -30.22 -21.65 -47.70
C ALA A 2 -31.43 -21.92 -46.77
N GLU A 3 -31.74 -20.99 -45.86
CA GLU A 3 -32.79 -20.99 -44.82
C GLU A 3 -32.50 -21.76 -43.52
N TYR A 4 -31.71 -21.17 -42.63
CA TYR A 4 -31.99 -21.21 -41.19
C TYR A 4 -31.24 -20.06 -40.51
N ILE A 5 -31.87 -19.41 -39.54
CA ILE A 5 -31.40 -18.21 -38.80
C ILE A 5 -31.77 -16.88 -39.48
N GLN A 6 -33.08 -16.69 -39.64
CA GLN A 6 -33.72 -15.41 -39.34
C GLN A 6 -34.15 -15.40 -37.87
N SER A 7 -33.78 -14.32 -37.16
CA SER A 7 -34.49 -13.66 -36.04
C SER A 7 -33.60 -13.37 -34.81
N LYS A 8 -33.10 -12.13 -34.73
CA LYS A 8 -33.54 -11.14 -33.72
C LYS A 8 -32.81 -9.81 -33.89
N THR A 9 -33.59 -8.82 -34.35
CA THR A 9 -33.62 -7.40 -33.96
C THR A 9 -32.33 -6.68 -33.61
N ALA A 10 -31.82 -5.95 -34.61
CA ALA A 10 -30.97 -4.78 -34.43
C ALA A 10 -31.78 -3.58 -33.91
N TYR A 11 -31.18 -2.86 -32.98
CA TYR A 11 -31.65 -1.59 -32.42
C TYR A 11 -31.62 -0.48 -33.48
N GLN A 12 -32.74 0.26 -33.63
CA GLN A 12 -32.88 1.44 -34.48
C GLN A 12 -32.48 2.71 -33.71
N PRO A 13 -31.70 3.65 -34.30
CA PRO A 13 -31.60 5.00 -33.79
C PRO A 13 -32.86 5.81 -34.16
N LEU A 14 -33.31 6.62 -33.19
CA LEU A 14 -34.46 7.52 -33.28
C LEU A 14 -34.31 8.61 -34.35
N ALA A 15 -35.47 9.05 -34.84
CA ALA A 15 -35.71 9.96 -35.94
C ALA A 15 -35.03 11.34 -35.82
N LYS A 16 -34.64 11.89 -36.97
CA LYS A 16 -34.41 13.33 -37.16
C LYS A 16 -35.72 13.96 -37.58
N ASP A 17 -36.08 15.04 -36.88
CA ASP A 17 -37.21 15.89 -37.22
C ASP A 17 -37.07 16.49 -38.62
N GLU A 18 -38.21 16.53 -39.30
CA GLU A 18 -38.44 17.18 -40.58
C GLU A 18 -38.41 18.70 -40.41
N GLU A 19 -37.68 19.40 -41.28
CA GLU A 19 -38.04 20.77 -41.66
C GLU A 19 -37.74 21.02 -43.14
N ASP A 20 -38.83 20.93 -43.89
CA ASP A 20 -39.30 21.72 -45.03
C ASP A 20 -38.36 22.07 -46.21
N GLN A 21 -38.80 21.64 -47.39
CA GLN A 21 -38.29 22.03 -48.70
C GLN A 21 -39.08 23.22 -49.24
N SER A 22 -38.43 24.34 -49.52
CA SER A 22 -38.86 25.19 -50.64
C SER A 22 -37.75 26.11 -51.14
N SER A 23 -37.27 25.89 -52.39
CA SER A 23 -36.97 26.90 -53.43
C SER A 23 -36.04 26.36 -54.56
N PRO A 24 -36.14 26.87 -55.81
CA PRO A 24 -35.81 26.16 -57.05
C PRO A 24 -34.36 26.40 -57.56
N PRO A 25 -33.90 25.75 -58.66
CA PRO A 25 -32.48 25.53 -58.91
C PRO A 25 -31.82 26.76 -59.55
N VAL A 26 -30.64 27.13 -59.04
CA VAL A 26 -29.76 28.11 -59.68
C VAL A 26 -28.46 27.43 -60.10
N LYS A 27 -28.12 27.65 -61.37
CA LYS A 27 -26.99 27.11 -62.13
C LYS A 27 -25.63 27.50 -61.53
N ASP A 28 -24.69 26.58 -61.73
CA ASP A 28 -23.27 26.62 -61.37
C ASP A 28 -22.56 27.95 -61.65
N GLN A 29 -21.79 28.40 -60.66
CA GLN A 29 -20.61 29.22 -60.86
C GLN A 29 -19.40 28.54 -60.19
N THR A 30 -18.41 28.27 -61.02
CA THR A 30 -17.16 27.57 -60.72
C THR A 30 -16.25 28.35 -59.77
N TRP A 31 -15.85 27.73 -58.65
CA TRP A 31 -14.72 28.19 -57.81
C TRP A 31 -13.84 26.99 -57.39
N PRO A 32 -12.50 27.09 -57.42
CA PRO A 32 -11.65 25.92 -57.39
C PRO A 32 -11.23 25.53 -55.97
N PHE A 33 -12.15 25.25 -55.03
CA PHE A 33 -11.79 24.56 -53.77
C PHE A 33 -12.99 23.77 -53.22
N SER A 34 -12.82 22.46 -53.01
CA SER A 34 -13.89 21.61 -52.46
C SER A 34 -14.24 22.02 -51.03
N SER A 35 -15.54 22.18 -50.73
CA SER A 35 -16.09 22.59 -49.43
C SER A 35 -15.51 21.86 -48.22
N LYS A 36 -15.11 20.58 -48.38
CA LYS A 36 -14.46 19.78 -47.33
C LYS A 36 -13.15 20.39 -46.81
N LYS A 37 -12.32 21.01 -47.67
CA LYS A 37 -11.04 21.62 -47.26
C LYS A 37 -11.24 22.91 -46.45
N LEU A 38 -12.27 23.69 -46.75
CA LEU A 38 -12.65 24.84 -45.93
C LEU A 38 -13.22 24.42 -44.57
N THR A 39 -13.97 23.32 -44.52
CA THR A 39 -14.46 22.76 -43.25
C THR A 39 -13.31 22.26 -42.38
N TYR A 40 -12.32 21.57 -42.94
CA TYR A 40 -11.14 21.14 -42.20
C TYR A 40 -10.27 22.32 -41.75
N LEU A 41 -10.11 23.35 -42.58
CA LEU A 41 -9.37 24.55 -42.20
C LEU A 41 -10.11 25.33 -41.08
N ALA A 42 -11.44 25.40 -41.13
CA ALA A 42 -12.26 26.02 -40.09
C ALA A 42 -12.21 25.23 -38.76
N ILE A 43 -12.19 23.90 -38.83
CA ILE A 43 -12.04 23.05 -37.64
C ILE A 43 -10.65 23.23 -37.02
N ILE A 44 -9.59 23.26 -37.83
CA ILE A 44 -8.21 23.47 -37.35
C ILE A 44 -8.05 24.88 -36.76
N VAL A 45 -8.62 25.91 -37.40
CA VAL A 45 -8.59 27.28 -36.88
C VAL A 45 -9.40 27.40 -35.59
N CYS A 46 -10.56 26.75 -35.48
CA CYS A 46 -11.30 26.66 -34.23
C CYS A 46 -10.51 25.93 -33.13
N PHE A 47 -9.80 24.84 -33.46
CA PHE A 47 -8.97 24.11 -32.52
C PHE A 47 -7.76 24.91 -32.04
N ILE A 48 -7.12 25.67 -32.93
CA ILE A 48 -6.00 26.56 -32.58
C ILE A 48 -6.50 27.73 -31.75
N LEU A 49 -7.67 28.30 -32.06
CA LEU A 49 -8.27 29.39 -31.28
C LEU A 49 -8.77 28.92 -29.90
N THR A 50 -9.31 27.71 -29.76
CA THR A 50 -9.70 27.14 -28.45
C THR A 50 -8.49 26.69 -27.63
N ALA A 51 -7.44 26.15 -28.27
CA ALA A 51 -6.19 25.80 -27.59
C ALA A 51 -5.40 27.05 -27.13
N THR A 52 -5.37 28.12 -27.93
CA THR A 52 -4.70 29.37 -27.53
C THR A 52 -5.50 30.18 -26.52
N SER A 53 -6.83 30.19 -26.59
CA SER A 53 -7.66 30.78 -25.53
C SER A 53 -7.64 29.95 -24.24
N GLY A 54 -7.53 28.62 -24.32
CA GLY A 54 -7.29 27.73 -23.18
C GLY A 54 -5.91 27.91 -22.54
N PHE A 55 -4.87 28.16 -23.35
CA PHE A 55 -3.52 28.43 -22.85
C PHE A 55 -3.41 29.85 -22.25
N ILE A 56 -4.02 30.86 -22.88
CA ILE A 56 -4.04 32.23 -22.34
C ILE A 56 -4.89 32.31 -21.08
N ALA A 57 -6.08 31.69 -21.04
CA ALA A 57 -6.87 31.56 -19.81
C ALA A 57 -6.12 30.74 -18.75
N GLY A 58 -5.44 29.66 -19.13
CA GLY A 58 -4.56 28.90 -18.24
C GLY A 58 -3.44 29.76 -17.64
N THR A 59 -2.81 30.63 -18.41
CA THR A 59 -1.74 31.52 -17.91
C THR A 59 -2.25 32.72 -17.08
N PHE A 60 -3.48 33.18 -17.29
CA PHE A 60 -4.09 34.28 -16.50
C PHE A 60 -4.83 33.79 -15.25
N PHE A 61 -5.27 32.53 -15.19
CA PHE A 61 -5.94 31.93 -14.03
C PHE A 61 -5.04 31.02 -13.18
N ASN A 62 -3.83 30.67 -13.62
CA ASN A 62 -2.87 29.88 -12.84
C ASN A 62 -1.96 30.72 -11.92
N SER A 63 -2.40 31.92 -11.54
CA SER A 63 -1.78 32.71 -10.46
C SER A 63 -2.82 33.06 -9.39
N ARG A 64 -3.30 32.06 -8.64
CA ARG A 64 -3.77 32.16 -7.24
C ARG A 64 -4.33 30.80 -6.79
N GLY A 65 -3.41 29.88 -6.58
CA GLY A 65 -3.63 28.65 -5.83
C GLY A 65 -2.37 28.36 -5.02
N GLU A 66 -1.90 29.35 -4.26
CA GLU A 66 -0.93 29.08 -3.20
C GLU A 66 -1.59 28.11 -2.22
N ASN A 67 -1.36 26.81 -2.39
CA ASN A 67 -1.42 25.85 -1.30
C ASN A 67 -0.25 26.17 -0.35
N ASN A 68 -0.39 27.29 0.36
CA ASN A 68 0.28 27.49 1.62
C ASN A 68 -0.14 26.30 2.49
N GLY A 69 0.82 25.64 3.15
CA GLY A 69 0.63 24.46 3.99
C GLY A 69 -0.24 24.69 5.24
N ALA A 70 -1.44 25.25 5.07
CA ALA A 70 -2.42 25.50 6.09
C ALA A 70 -3.14 24.18 6.39
N THR A 71 -2.84 23.61 7.55
CA THR A 71 -3.65 22.54 8.12
C THR A 71 -5.05 23.08 8.43
N ALA A 72 -6.10 22.42 7.92
CA ALA A 72 -7.48 22.77 8.25
C ALA A 72 -7.67 22.81 9.79
N PRO A 73 -8.45 23.77 10.33
CA PRO A 73 -8.80 23.82 11.74
C PRO A 73 -9.52 22.53 12.16
N ARG A 74 -9.25 22.05 13.37
CA ARG A 74 -9.79 20.79 13.91
C ARG A 74 -10.31 20.97 15.32
N ILE A 75 -11.42 20.30 15.63
CA ILE A 75 -11.94 20.27 17.00
C ILE A 75 -10.98 19.47 17.90
N PRO A 76 -10.51 20.03 19.04
CA PRO A 76 -9.65 19.34 19.98
C PRO A 76 -10.46 18.31 20.79
N ALA A 77 -10.39 17.05 20.38
CA ALA A 77 -11.02 15.92 21.05
C ALA A 77 -10.02 14.76 21.27
N PRO A 78 -10.21 13.92 22.31
CA PRO A 78 -9.40 12.73 22.51
C PRO A 78 -9.61 11.72 21.36
N ARG A 79 -8.67 10.79 21.20
CA ARG A 79 -8.87 9.60 20.37
C ARG A 79 -9.39 8.49 21.27
N ILE A 80 -10.36 7.73 20.79
CA ILE A 80 -10.91 6.57 21.52
C ILE A 80 -10.78 5.29 20.71
N GLU A 81 -10.74 4.18 21.44
CA GLU A 81 -10.77 2.81 20.96
C GLU A 81 -12.06 2.18 21.51
N GLY A 82 -12.92 1.62 20.66
CA GLY A 82 -14.23 1.08 21.06
C GLY A 82 -14.67 -0.11 20.19
N THR A 83 -15.44 -1.02 20.78
CA THR A 83 -16.08 -2.14 20.07
C THR A 83 -17.57 -1.85 19.93
N PHE A 84 -18.08 -1.81 18.71
CA PHE A 84 -19.51 -1.57 18.47
C PHE A 84 -20.31 -2.86 18.67
N VAL A 85 -21.48 -2.71 19.28
CA VAL A 85 -22.48 -3.76 19.42
C VAL A 85 -23.61 -3.43 18.47
N PHE A 86 -23.95 -4.35 17.57
CA PHE A 86 -25.07 -4.19 16.65
C PHE A 86 -26.34 -3.76 17.40
N SER A 87 -26.98 -2.70 16.90
CA SER A 87 -28.23 -2.18 17.44
C SER A 87 -29.27 -2.14 16.34
N SER A 88 -30.23 -3.06 16.41
CA SER A 88 -31.37 -3.12 15.47
C SER A 88 -32.23 -1.86 15.48
N ALA A 89 -31.99 -0.92 16.40
CA ALA A 89 -32.67 0.37 16.46
C ALA A 89 -32.34 1.28 15.26
N PHE A 90 -31.11 1.21 14.70
CA PHE A 90 -30.70 2.00 13.53
C PHE A 90 -31.12 1.37 12.19
N SER A 91 -31.40 0.07 12.22
CA SER A 91 -31.83 -0.76 11.09
C SER A 91 -33.34 -0.66 10.78
N LYS A 92 -34.08 0.24 11.43
CA LYS A 92 -35.51 0.43 11.13
C LYS A 92 -35.67 1.20 9.82
N GLU A 93 -36.67 0.82 9.03
CA GLU A 93 -37.06 1.56 7.83
C GLU A 93 -37.57 2.97 8.21
N PRO A 94 -37.22 4.03 7.45
CA PRO A 94 -37.74 5.37 7.70
C PRO A 94 -39.25 5.41 7.44
N PRO A 95 -39.99 6.36 8.06
CA PRO A 95 -41.41 6.55 7.79
C PRO A 95 -41.67 6.72 6.28
N GLN A 96 -42.71 6.04 5.76
CA GLN A 96 -43.14 6.10 4.37
C GLN A 96 -44.51 6.79 4.22
N GLY A 97 -44.84 7.23 3.00
CA GLY A 97 -46.14 7.83 2.62
C GLY A 97 -46.24 9.35 2.82
N ASP A 98 -47.44 9.90 2.63
CA ASP A 98 -47.68 11.35 2.72
C ASP A 98 -47.31 11.92 4.10
N GLY A 99 -46.59 13.03 4.10
CA GLY A 99 -46.06 13.65 5.33
C GLY A 99 -44.92 12.87 5.98
N ALA A 100 -44.36 11.84 5.33
CA ALA A 100 -43.17 11.14 5.81
C ALA A 100 -41.98 12.10 5.99
N GLY A 101 -41.80 13.05 5.07
CA GLY A 101 -40.69 14.02 5.08
C GLY A 101 -40.53 14.75 6.41
N ASP A 102 -41.64 14.95 7.15
CA ASP A 102 -41.68 15.74 8.39
C ASP A 102 -41.69 14.89 9.68
N LYS A 103 -41.65 13.55 9.56
CA LYS A 103 -41.66 12.63 10.71
C LYS A 103 -40.26 12.38 11.25
N SER A 104 -40.06 12.68 12.53
CA SER A 104 -38.79 12.46 13.24
C SER A 104 -38.41 10.99 13.37
N GLU A 105 -37.10 10.74 13.49
CA GLU A 105 -36.51 9.42 13.66
C GLU A 105 -35.59 9.46 14.89
N PRO A 106 -36.12 9.33 16.13
CA PRO A 106 -35.39 9.69 17.35
C PRO A 106 -34.00 9.06 17.53
N VAL A 107 -33.81 7.85 17.02
CA VAL A 107 -32.53 7.11 17.08
C VAL A 107 -31.50 7.72 16.12
N TRP A 108 -31.92 8.12 14.92
CA TRP A 108 -31.08 8.84 13.96
C TRP A 108 -30.89 10.29 14.39
N ASP A 109 -31.95 10.97 14.82
CA ASP A 109 -31.90 12.35 15.31
C ASP A 109 -30.92 12.54 16.48
N ALA A 110 -30.72 11.49 17.29
CA ALA A 110 -29.73 11.50 18.37
C ALA A 110 -28.26 11.51 17.88
N LEU A 111 -27.98 11.19 16.61
CA LEU A 111 -26.62 11.26 16.04
C LEU A 111 -26.17 12.71 15.79
N ILE A 112 -27.11 13.64 15.62
CA ILE A 112 -26.79 15.03 15.33
C ILE A 112 -26.90 15.88 16.60
N PRO A 113 -25.93 16.76 16.87
CA PRO A 113 -26.00 17.71 17.99
C PRO A 113 -27.14 18.72 17.78
N ASN A 114 -27.65 19.28 18.86
CA ASN A 114 -28.55 20.44 18.77
C ASN A 114 -27.88 21.59 17.98
N GLY A 115 -28.60 22.16 17.03
CA GLY A 115 -28.07 23.13 16.06
C GLY A 115 -27.59 22.50 14.74
N LEU A 116 -28.03 21.27 14.45
CA LEU A 116 -27.79 20.59 13.17
C LEU A 116 -26.32 20.44 12.79
N GLY A 117 -25.42 20.32 13.77
CA GLY A 117 -23.98 20.25 13.49
C GLY A 117 -23.29 21.59 13.17
N TYR A 118 -24.04 22.68 12.99
CA TYR A 118 -23.49 23.99 12.65
C TYR A 118 -23.05 24.74 13.91
N PHE A 119 -21.81 25.23 13.91
CA PHE A 119 -21.23 25.96 15.02
C PHE A 119 -20.43 27.19 14.57
N ARG A 120 -20.18 28.09 15.52
CA ARG A 120 -19.28 29.24 15.34
C ARG A 120 -18.43 29.41 16.60
N ASP A 121 -17.16 29.06 16.50
CA ASP A 121 -16.16 29.30 17.54
C ASP A 121 -15.22 30.42 17.06
N HIS A 122 -15.25 31.58 17.71
CA HIS A 122 -14.50 32.76 17.30
C HIS A 122 -12.98 32.52 17.15
N ASN A 123 -12.41 31.50 17.80
CA ASN A 123 -10.99 31.16 17.71
C ASN A 123 -10.70 30.07 16.69
N LEU A 124 -11.55 29.04 16.61
CA LEU A 124 -11.33 27.86 15.76
C LEU A 124 -12.00 27.97 14.38
N ALA A 125 -13.21 28.51 14.35
CA ALA A 125 -14.06 28.62 13.16
C ALA A 125 -14.88 29.93 13.23
N PRO A 126 -14.27 31.07 12.82
CA PRO A 126 -14.89 32.39 12.99
C PRO A 126 -16.14 32.59 12.11
N LYS A 127 -16.31 31.77 11.07
CA LYS A 127 -17.53 31.69 10.25
C LYS A 127 -18.41 30.51 10.68
N ILE A 128 -19.70 30.55 10.32
CA ILE A 128 -20.58 29.38 10.48
C ILE A 128 -19.94 28.21 9.74
N SER A 129 -19.73 27.11 10.44
CA SER A 129 -19.02 25.95 9.92
C SER A 129 -19.67 24.68 10.43
N ILE A 130 -19.40 23.56 9.75
CA ILE A 130 -19.85 22.23 10.11
C ILE A 130 -18.65 21.27 10.12
N PRO A 131 -18.47 20.44 11.16
CA PRO A 131 -17.48 19.37 11.10
C PRO A 131 -17.88 18.29 10.08
N THR A 132 -16.90 17.76 9.36
CA THR A 132 -17.10 16.77 8.30
C THR A 132 -17.95 15.58 8.75
N VAL A 133 -17.77 15.07 9.98
CA VAL A 133 -18.59 13.95 10.48
C VAL A 133 -20.10 14.24 10.46
N PHE A 134 -20.52 15.47 10.79
CA PHE A 134 -21.94 15.82 10.79
C PHE A 134 -22.46 16.08 9.37
N HIS A 135 -21.62 16.62 8.49
CA HIS A 135 -21.95 16.72 7.06
C HIS A 135 -22.14 15.32 6.43
N GLN A 136 -21.23 14.38 6.68
CA GLN A 136 -21.34 12.99 6.24
C GLN A 136 -22.61 12.31 6.75
N LEU A 137 -22.97 12.55 8.02
CA LEU A 137 -24.21 12.05 8.60
C LEU A 137 -25.45 12.67 7.94
N HIS A 138 -25.46 13.96 7.59
CA HIS A 138 -26.55 14.57 6.82
C HIS A 138 -26.70 13.90 5.45
N CYS A 139 -25.59 13.71 4.72
CA CYS A 139 -25.61 13.03 3.42
C CYS A 139 -26.13 11.60 3.55
N LEU A 140 -25.63 10.83 4.51
CA LEU A 140 -26.06 9.44 4.73
C LEU A 140 -27.55 9.37 5.08
N TYR A 141 -28.05 10.29 5.92
CA TYR A 141 -29.47 10.37 6.27
C TYR A 141 -30.34 10.64 5.04
N VAL A 142 -29.97 11.62 4.20
CA VAL A 142 -30.70 11.96 2.96
C VAL A 142 -30.67 10.80 1.96
N ILE A 143 -29.49 10.20 1.73
CA ILE A 143 -29.32 9.06 0.83
C ILE A 143 -30.18 7.87 1.30
N ARG A 144 -30.17 7.58 2.60
CA ARG A 144 -31.00 6.52 3.19
C ARG A 144 -32.48 6.74 2.91
N ARG A 145 -33.01 7.94 3.18
CA ARG A 145 -34.44 8.22 2.96
C ARG A 145 -34.81 8.17 1.48
N ALA A 146 -33.95 8.69 0.60
CA ALA A 146 -34.14 8.61 -0.84
C ALA A 146 -34.11 7.16 -1.37
N TYR A 147 -33.22 6.32 -0.83
CA TYR A 147 -33.14 4.90 -1.16
C TYR A 147 -34.43 4.17 -0.78
N TYR A 148 -34.93 4.37 0.44
CA TYR A 148 -36.16 3.71 0.88
C TYR A 148 -37.41 4.21 0.16
N SER A 149 -37.47 5.51 -0.19
CA SER A 149 -38.61 6.06 -0.94
C SER A 149 -38.70 5.58 -2.39
N HIS A 150 -37.58 5.17 -3.01
CA HIS A 150 -37.54 4.58 -4.36
C HIS A 150 -37.24 3.08 -4.35
N SER A 151 -37.29 2.45 -3.17
CA SER A 151 -36.82 1.07 -3.04
C SER A 151 -37.65 0.11 -3.88
N ALA A 152 -38.96 0.29 -4.03
CA ALA A 152 -39.82 -0.58 -4.83
C ALA A 152 -39.41 -0.71 -6.33
N GLU A 153 -38.65 0.24 -6.89
CA GLU A 153 -38.35 0.34 -8.34
C GLU A 153 -37.01 -0.29 -8.76
N LEU A 154 -36.13 -0.64 -7.81
CA LEU A 154 -34.78 -1.17 -8.08
C LEU A 154 -34.76 -2.72 -8.00
N GLN A 155 -35.07 -3.44 -9.08
CA GLN A 155 -35.23 -4.92 -9.05
C GLN A 155 -33.98 -5.76 -9.38
N GLY A 156 -32.77 -5.19 -9.46
CA GLY A 156 -31.61 -5.92 -10.02
C GLY A 156 -30.47 -6.32 -9.07
N PHE A 157 -30.44 -5.87 -7.80
CA PHE A 157 -29.15 -5.72 -7.09
C PHE A 157 -29.17 -6.19 -5.62
N ASP A 158 -29.53 -7.45 -5.32
CA ASP A 158 -29.44 -7.91 -3.92
C ASP A 158 -29.29 -9.43 -3.68
N PHE A 159 -28.22 -10.05 -4.21
CA PHE A 159 -27.58 -11.33 -3.81
C PHE A 159 -28.42 -12.43 -3.09
N GLY A 160 -29.70 -12.58 -3.38
CA GLY A 160 -30.61 -13.55 -2.75
C GLY A 160 -31.00 -13.29 -1.29
N LYS A 161 -30.85 -12.07 -0.73
CA LYS A 161 -31.25 -11.74 0.66
C LYS A 161 -32.51 -10.88 0.74
N ASN A 162 -33.16 -10.85 1.92
CA ASN A 162 -34.26 -9.91 2.19
C ASN A 162 -33.71 -8.46 2.13
N ARG A 163 -34.11 -7.73 1.10
CA ARG A 163 -33.51 -6.45 0.73
C ARG A 163 -33.67 -5.34 1.75
N THR A 164 -34.82 -5.30 2.41
CA THR A 164 -35.07 -4.33 3.46
C THR A 164 -34.11 -4.53 4.63
N ASP A 165 -33.83 -5.79 4.99
CA ASP A 165 -32.91 -6.15 6.08
C ASP A 165 -31.45 -5.92 5.68
N HIS A 166 -31.08 -6.21 4.42
CA HIS A 166 -29.72 -5.98 3.95
C HIS A 166 -29.40 -4.49 3.87
N ALA A 167 -30.24 -3.69 3.22
CA ALA A 167 -30.06 -2.24 3.18
C ALA A 167 -30.04 -1.63 4.60
N ALA A 168 -30.91 -2.12 5.48
CA ALA A 168 -30.97 -1.69 6.87
C ALA A 168 -29.66 -1.98 7.64
N HIS A 169 -29.06 -3.14 7.41
CA HIS A 169 -27.74 -3.48 7.93
C HIS A 169 -26.65 -2.58 7.31
N CYS A 170 -26.66 -2.34 6.00
CA CYS A 170 -25.66 -1.49 5.34
C CYS A 170 -25.67 -0.05 5.86
N PHE A 171 -26.84 0.57 6.01
CA PHE A 171 -26.94 1.93 6.55
C PHE A 171 -26.54 2.01 8.03
N ASP A 172 -26.85 0.97 8.83
CA ASP A 172 -26.36 0.87 10.20
C ASP A 172 -24.82 0.74 10.26
N TYR A 173 -24.22 -0.07 9.38
CA TYR A 173 -22.77 -0.22 9.31
C TYR A 173 -22.07 1.09 8.88
N LEU A 174 -22.63 1.80 7.91
CA LEU A 174 -22.09 3.07 7.42
C LEU A 174 -22.15 4.16 8.49
N GLN A 175 -23.27 4.29 9.22
CA GLN A 175 -23.36 5.28 10.30
C GLN A 175 -22.41 4.94 11.45
N GLN A 176 -22.26 3.65 11.81
CA GLN A 176 -21.27 3.22 12.80
C GLN A 176 -19.84 3.53 12.35
N SER A 177 -19.53 3.36 11.06
CA SER A 177 -18.21 3.68 10.51
C SER A 177 -17.92 5.18 10.56
N ILE A 178 -18.89 6.02 10.19
CA ILE A 178 -18.77 7.49 10.23
C ILE A 178 -18.60 7.99 11.67
N THR A 179 -19.39 7.45 12.62
CA THR A 179 -19.32 7.85 14.04
C THR A 179 -18.08 7.28 14.74
N CYS A 180 -17.62 6.08 14.37
CA CYS A 180 -16.37 5.49 14.87
C CYS A 180 -15.15 6.33 14.45
N ALA A 181 -15.14 6.78 13.21
CA ALA A 181 -14.03 7.50 12.61
C ALA A 181 -14.26 9.01 12.57
N ALA A 182 -15.03 9.56 13.53
CA ALA A 182 -15.57 10.93 13.48
C ALA A 182 -14.52 11.97 13.08
N ASP A 183 -14.58 12.39 11.83
CA ASP A 183 -13.64 13.36 11.29
C ASP A 183 -13.96 14.75 11.82
N SER A 184 -13.02 15.30 12.58
CA SER A 184 -13.15 16.58 13.27
C SER A 184 -12.69 17.78 12.44
N THR A 185 -12.41 17.57 11.16
CA THR A 185 -12.08 18.62 10.18
C THR A 185 -13.27 19.56 10.02
N VAL A 186 -13.00 20.87 10.04
CA VAL A 186 -14.05 21.91 9.99
C VAL A 186 -14.22 22.40 8.55
N GLU A 187 -15.45 22.34 8.05
CA GLU A 187 -15.85 22.81 6.72
C GLU A 187 -16.68 24.11 6.85
N PRO A 188 -16.46 25.13 6.02
CA PRO A 188 -17.30 26.32 6.02
C PRO A 188 -18.75 25.96 5.65
N GLY A 189 -19.72 26.55 6.34
CA GLY A 189 -21.15 26.32 6.09
C GLY A 189 -21.77 27.25 5.03
N GLU A 190 -20.96 28.08 4.37
CA GLU A 190 -21.36 28.94 3.25
C GLU A 190 -20.85 28.32 1.94
N ASP A 191 -21.67 28.36 0.88
CA ASP A 191 -21.27 27.90 -0.46
C ASP A 191 -20.11 28.74 -1.00
N ASP A 192 -19.02 28.09 -1.43
CA ASP A 192 -17.93 28.76 -2.15
C ASP A 192 -18.26 28.81 -3.65
N PRO A 193 -18.25 29.99 -4.29
CA PRO A 193 -18.46 30.11 -5.73
C PRO A 193 -17.43 29.37 -6.59
N ASN A 194 -16.32 28.86 -6.02
CA ASN A 194 -15.24 28.18 -6.73
C ASN A 194 -15.16 26.65 -6.50
N GLY A 195 -16.09 26.03 -5.78
CA GLY A 195 -16.21 24.56 -5.67
C GLY A 195 -16.37 23.99 -4.26
N PHE A 196 -16.41 22.66 -4.16
CA PHE A 196 -16.67 21.92 -2.91
C PHE A 196 -15.49 22.03 -1.94
N LEU A 197 -15.67 22.77 -0.84
CA LEU A 197 -14.72 22.85 0.26
C LEU A 197 -14.69 21.51 1.02
N GLY A 198 -13.58 20.77 0.93
CA GLY A 198 -13.40 19.50 1.65
C GLY A 198 -12.44 18.49 1.01
N SER A 199 -12.02 18.68 -0.24
CA SER A 199 -11.00 17.85 -0.88
C SER A 199 -9.57 18.36 -0.55
N GLY A 200 -8.59 17.45 -0.46
CA GLY A 200 -7.17 17.82 -0.30
C GLY A 200 -6.65 18.01 1.13
N PHE A 201 -7.46 17.81 2.17
CA PHE A 201 -7.02 17.93 3.57
C PHE A 201 -6.82 16.55 4.25
N PRO A 202 -5.75 16.37 5.06
CA PRO A 202 -5.56 15.16 5.84
C PRO A 202 -6.65 15.04 6.93
N ARG A 203 -7.39 13.94 6.90
CA ARG A 203 -8.54 13.64 7.76
C ARG A 203 -8.07 13.11 9.14
N GLN A 204 -8.79 13.42 10.23
CA GLN A 204 -8.44 12.93 11.57
C GLN A 204 -9.66 12.45 12.37
N CYS A 205 -9.65 11.17 12.72
CA CYS A 205 -10.69 10.54 13.54
C CYS A 205 -10.54 10.88 15.02
N ARG A 206 -11.66 11.22 15.69
CA ARG A 206 -11.73 11.62 17.10
C ARG A 206 -12.92 10.98 17.81
N ASP A 207 -12.97 11.15 19.13
CA ASP A 207 -14.13 10.83 19.95
C ASP A 207 -15.37 11.59 19.48
N PHE A 208 -16.37 10.86 19.00
CA PHE A 208 -17.60 11.40 18.44
C PHE A 208 -18.40 12.23 19.44
N GLU A 209 -18.55 11.75 20.68
CA GLU A 209 -19.32 12.45 21.72
C GLU A 209 -18.61 13.73 22.16
N ALA A 210 -17.28 13.74 22.18
CA ALA A 210 -16.49 14.93 22.46
C ALA A 210 -16.65 15.97 21.34
N VAL A 211 -16.63 15.54 20.07
CA VAL A 211 -16.88 16.42 18.91
C VAL A 211 -18.30 16.96 18.95
N LYS A 212 -19.30 16.11 19.23
CA LYS A 212 -20.71 16.48 19.37
C LYS A 212 -20.91 17.52 20.47
N LYS A 213 -20.39 17.26 21.68
CA LYS A 213 -20.46 18.19 22.81
C LYS A 213 -19.76 19.52 22.51
N TYR A 214 -18.66 19.50 21.78
CA TYR A 214 -17.97 20.72 21.35
C TYR A 214 -18.84 21.56 20.42
N VAL A 215 -19.45 20.93 19.41
CA VAL A 215 -20.36 21.62 18.48
C VAL A 215 -21.57 22.18 19.20
N GLU A 216 -22.22 21.42 20.08
CA GLU A 216 -23.38 21.90 20.84
C GLU A 216 -23.08 23.13 21.69
N LYS A 217 -21.86 23.19 22.26
CA LYS A 217 -21.40 24.35 23.05
C LYS A 217 -21.36 25.62 22.20
N TRP A 218 -20.99 25.52 20.93
CA TRP A 218 -20.77 26.65 20.01
C TRP A 218 -21.86 26.77 18.92
N ARG A 219 -22.99 26.09 19.10
CA ARG A 219 -24.06 26.02 18.10
C ARG A 219 -24.62 27.39 17.73
N VAL A 220 -24.99 27.56 16.46
CA VAL A 220 -25.45 28.85 15.92
C VAL A 220 -26.96 29.06 16.11
N PHE A 221 -27.74 27.98 16.14
CA PHE A 221 -29.19 28.00 16.33
C PHE A 221 -29.63 26.82 17.19
N ASN A 222 -30.86 26.86 17.72
CA ASN A 222 -31.49 25.75 18.42
C ASN A 222 -32.43 25.04 17.44
N ALA A 223 -32.07 23.83 17.04
CA ALA A 223 -32.88 22.94 16.22
C ALA A 223 -32.45 21.50 16.46
N THR A 224 -33.42 20.59 16.54
CA THR A 224 -33.17 19.19 16.90
C THR A 224 -33.46 18.25 15.74
N GLY A 225 -32.67 17.18 15.67
CA GLY A 225 -32.79 16.13 14.65
C GLY A 225 -32.42 16.57 13.25
N PHE A 226 -32.38 15.63 12.31
CA PHE A 226 -32.01 15.92 10.92
C PHE A 226 -33.03 16.80 10.18
N LEU A 227 -34.27 16.86 10.68
CA LEU A 227 -35.38 17.62 10.10
C LEU A 227 -35.55 19.03 10.68
N ALA A 228 -34.57 19.51 11.46
CA ALA A 228 -34.55 20.88 11.97
C ALA A 228 -35.79 21.30 12.78
N HIS A 229 -36.32 20.39 13.61
CA HIS A 229 -37.47 20.71 14.45
C HIS A 229 -37.14 21.84 15.44
N GLY A 230 -38.05 22.81 15.55
CA GLY A 230 -37.89 23.98 16.43
C GLY A 230 -37.11 25.16 15.84
N LEU A 231 -36.70 25.08 14.57
CA LEU A 231 -36.11 26.22 13.86
C LEU A 231 -37.21 27.25 13.49
N GLU A 232 -37.20 28.43 14.11
CA GLU A 232 -38.07 29.54 13.68
C GLU A 232 -37.60 30.08 12.31
N HIS A 233 -38.32 29.76 11.24
CA HIS A 233 -38.11 30.34 9.91
C HIS A 233 -38.45 31.84 9.92
N GLY A 234 -37.51 32.68 10.36
CA GLY A 234 -37.72 34.13 10.38
C GLY A 234 -36.58 35.04 10.86
N LYS A 235 -35.44 34.50 11.33
CA LYS A 235 -34.30 35.33 11.80
C LYS A 235 -32.94 35.01 11.16
N ALA A 236 -32.89 34.10 10.20
CA ALA A 236 -31.67 33.81 9.45
C ALA A 236 -31.47 34.82 8.30
N HIS A 237 -31.29 36.11 8.63
CA HIS A 237 -30.64 37.04 7.71
C HIS A 237 -29.23 37.34 8.24
N LEU A 238 -28.25 36.94 7.43
CA LEU A 238 -26.84 37.27 7.54
C LEU A 238 -26.68 38.78 7.62
N ASP A 239 -26.23 39.30 8.76
CA ASP A 239 -25.91 40.72 8.91
C ASP A 239 -24.50 40.97 8.34
N SER A 240 -24.46 41.20 7.03
CA SER A 240 -23.28 41.63 6.29
C SER A 240 -23.14 43.15 6.37
N GLY A 241 -22.28 43.62 7.28
CA GLY A 241 -21.45 44.83 7.12
C GLY A 241 -22.12 46.22 7.18
N LYS A 242 -21.73 46.99 8.21
CA LYS A 242 -21.59 48.47 8.33
C LYS A 242 -21.15 48.72 9.79
N ASP A 243 -20.19 49.56 10.19
CA ASP A 243 -19.67 50.80 9.63
C ASP A 243 -18.28 51.14 10.25
N LEU A 244 -17.59 52.06 9.56
CA LEU A 244 -16.31 52.67 9.89
C LEU A 244 -16.33 53.64 11.10
N ARG A 245 -15.15 53.74 11.74
CA ARG A 245 -14.51 54.94 12.34
C ARG A 245 -15.09 55.60 13.62
N SER A 246 -14.14 55.77 14.55
CA SER A 246 -13.81 56.98 15.34
C SER A 246 -14.14 57.00 16.84
N SER A 247 -13.20 57.63 17.57
CA SER A 247 -13.24 58.08 18.97
C SER A 247 -12.84 56.98 19.98
N GLY A 248 -11.79 57.09 20.78
CA GLY A 248 -11.14 58.26 21.38
C GLY A 248 -11.44 58.30 22.89
N ALA A 249 -10.40 58.51 23.71
CA ALA A 249 -10.38 58.69 25.19
C ALA A 249 -10.37 57.38 26.04
N ILE A 250 -9.31 57.02 26.79
CA ILE A 250 -8.60 57.67 27.94
C ILE A 250 -9.08 57.10 29.29
N MET A 251 -8.09 56.84 30.18
CA MET A 251 -8.14 56.59 31.64
C MET A 251 -8.51 55.19 32.13
N LEU A 252 -7.97 54.68 33.24
CA LEU A 252 -6.74 54.82 34.05
C LEU A 252 -6.96 53.84 35.24
N PHE A 253 -5.87 53.51 35.96
CA PHE A 253 -5.81 52.87 37.29
C PHE A 253 -6.18 51.37 37.39
N SER A 254 -5.62 50.52 38.27
CA SER A 254 -4.38 50.40 39.07
C SER A 254 -4.68 49.29 40.11
N GLY A 255 -3.69 48.51 40.54
CA GLY A 255 -3.73 47.77 41.82
C GLY A 255 -3.37 46.28 41.67
N VAL A 256 -2.19 45.75 42.07
CA VAL A 256 -1.64 45.59 43.45
C VAL A 256 -2.50 44.57 44.25
N VAL A 257 -2.06 43.48 44.87
CA VAL A 257 -0.74 42.91 45.24
C VAL A 257 -0.95 41.52 45.90
N SER A 258 0.13 40.70 45.96
CA SER A 258 0.45 39.64 46.96
C SER A 258 -0.34 38.32 47.01
N ALA A 259 0.16 37.21 47.59
CA ALA A 259 1.50 36.68 47.88
C ALA A 259 1.31 35.33 48.64
N PHE A 260 2.21 34.38 48.37
CA PHE A 260 2.77 33.29 49.17
C PHE A 260 2.24 32.90 50.58
N SER A 261 2.39 31.58 50.85
CA SER A 261 2.82 30.88 52.11
C SER A 261 1.81 29.81 52.58
N LEU A 262 2.13 28.62 53.13
CA LEU A 262 3.35 27.88 53.54
C LEU A 262 2.91 26.44 53.99
N LEU A 263 3.77 25.42 53.80
CA LEU A 263 4.12 24.24 54.68
C LEU A 263 3.00 23.29 55.27
N ASN A 264 3.14 21.99 55.59
CA ASN A 264 4.27 21.07 55.89
C ASN A 264 3.83 19.57 56.05
N LEU A 265 4.77 18.64 55.77
CA LEU A 265 5.18 17.35 56.43
C LEU A 265 4.19 16.22 56.86
N LEU A 266 4.51 14.95 56.52
CA LEU A 266 5.12 13.92 57.40
C LEU A 266 5.25 12.51 56.72
N SER A 267 6.21 11.70 57.19
CA SER A 267 6.88 10.54 56.55
C SER A 267 6.36 9.12 56.97
N PRO A 268 7.13 7.98 56.95
CA PRO A 268 6.83 6.74 56.18
C PRO A 268 6.70 5.44 57.03
N VAL A 269 6.34 4.28 56.44
CA VAL A 269 6.46 2.92 57.08
C VAL A 269 6.72 1.79 56.03
N PRO A 270 7.43 0.67 56.36
CA PRO A 270 8.16 -0.22 55.43
C PRO A 270 7.72 -1.72 55.40
N VAL A 271 8.59 -2.58 54.79
CA VAL A 271 8.76 -4.07 54.91
C VAL A 271 7.77 -4.92 54.05
N LEU A 272 8.06 -6.03 53.34
CA LEU A 272 8.96 -7.20 53.47
C LEU A 272 9.39 -7.80 52.11
N ALA A 273 10.53 -8.48 52.13
CA ALA A 273 10.96 -9.49 51.16
C ALA A 273 10.25 -10.83 51.44
N THR A 274 9.81 -11.53 50.39
CA THR A 274 9.43 -12.95 50.45
C THR A 274 9.83 -13.69 49.16
N ASP A 275 10.07 -14.98 49.35
CA ASP A 275 10.70 -15.95 48.45
C ASP A 275 10.05 -16.12 47.06
N LEU A 276 10.90 -16.44 46.07
CA LEU A 276 10.49 -16.77 44.70
C LEU A 276 9.95 -18.21 44.60
N PRO A 277 8.72 -18.43 44.10
CA PRO A 277 8.21 -19.77 43.89
C PRO A 277 8.65 -20.36 42.53
N THR A 278 8.76 -21.67 42.51
CA THR A 278 9.08 -22.53 41.37
C THR A 278 8.12 -22.31 40.19
N ILE A 279 8.66 -22.17 38.97
CA ILE A 279 7.93 -21.75 37.76
C ILE A 279 7.19 -22.93 37.11
N THR A 280 5.86 -22.80 36.96
CA THR A 280 5.02 -23.63 36.08
C THR A 280 4.65 -22.86 34.79
N ALA A 281 4.20 -23.55 33.74
CA ALA A 281 3.95 -22.97 32.41
C ALA A 281 2.93 -21.81 32.38
N GLU A 282 2.00 -21.77 33.34
CA GLU A 282 1.01 -20.69 33.48
C GLU A 282 1.66 -19.38 33.99
N ASN A 283 2.63 -19.48 34.91
CA ASN A 283 3.43 -18.35 35.42
C ASN A 283 4.35 -17.71 34.36
N ILE A 284 4.68 -18.44 33.28
CA ILE A 284 5.49 -17.90 32.18
C ILE A 284 4.69 -16.86 31.39
N THR A 285 3.37 -17.04 31.25
CA THR A 285 2.51 -16.14 30.47
C THR A 285 2.21 -14.85 31.23
N THR A 286 1.88 -14.93 32.53
CA THR A 286 1.70 -13.77 33.41
C THR A 286 3.01 -13.04 33.74
N GLY A 287 4.12 -13.79 33.90
CA GLY A 287 5.46 -13.22 34.12
C GLY A 287 6.06 -12.51 32.90
N ARG A 288 5.71 -12.94 31.68
CA ARG A 288 6.14 -12.23 30.45
C ARG A 288 5.39 -10.91 30.26
N THR A 289 4.11 -10.85 30.60
CA THR A 289 3.32 -9.60 30.51
C THR A 289 3.81 -8.55 31.51
N SER A 290 4.19 -8.96 32.73
CA SER A 290 4.80 -8.06 33.72
C SER A 290 6.23 -7.65 33.35
N ALA A 291 7.03 -8.54 32.75
CA ALA A 291 8.35 -8.19 32.22
C ALA A 291 8.26 -7.12 31.12
N LEU A 292 7.32 -7.25 30.18
CA LEU A 292 7.14 -6.30 29.07
C LEU A 292 6.79 -4.87 29.53
N ALA A 293 6.20 -4.71 30.71
CA ALA A 293 5.99 -3.39 31.33
C ALA A 293 7.33 -2.68 31.65
N GLY A 294 8.37 -3.46 31.97
CA GLY A 294 9.73 -2.96 32.22
C GLY A 294 10.49 -2.50 30.97
N LEU A 295 9.96 -2.77 29.76
CA LEU A 295 10.62 -2.37 28.51
C LEU A 295 10.41 -0.89 28.21
N ARG A 296 9.20 -0.34 28.42
CA ARG A 296 8.86 1.04 28.06
C ARG A 296 9.79 2.11 28.68
N PRO A 297 10.20 2.03 29.95
CA PRO A 297 11.12 2.99 30.57
C PRO A 297 12.53 3.01 29.95
N LEU A 298 12.93 1.95 29.24
CA LEU A 298 14.25 1.86 28.60
C LEU A 298 14.30 2.54 27.22
N LEU A 299 13.13 2.85 26.66
CA LEU A 299 12.99 3.35 25.29
C LEU A 299 12.90 4.87 25.23
N SER A 300 13.27 5.43 24.08
CA SER A 300 13.16 6.84 23.76
C SER A 300 11.71 7.35 23.83
N ALA A 301 11.56 8.68 23.87
CA ALA A 301 10.24 9.31 23.89
C ALA A 301 9.42 9.03 22.60
N GLY A 302 10.09 8.82 21.46
CA GLY A 302 9.43 8.54 20.17
C GLY A 302 8.99 7.09 19.98
N ALA A 303 9.50 6.18 20.81
CA ALA A 303 9.17 4.77 20.77
C ALA A 303 7.80 4.48 21.41
N THR A 304 7.09 3.51 20.86
CA THR A 304 5.78 3.05 21.37
C THR A 304 5.79 1.55 21.59
N VAL A 305 5.10 1.10 22.64
CA VAL A 305 4.90 -0.32 22.94
C VAL A 305 3.41 -0.61 22.85
N ALA A 306 3.03 -1.54 21.98
CA ALA A 306 1.66 -2.05 21.88
C ALA A 306 1.65 -3.51 22.36
N LEU A 307 0.72 -3.84 23.24
CA LEU A 307 0.54 -5.19 23.77
C LEU A 307 -0.69 -5.83 23.14
N ARG A 308 -0.72 -7.17 23.09
CA ARG A 308 -1.89 -7.90 22.60
C ARG A 308 -3.15 -7.44 23.36
N GLY A 309 -4.19 -7.08 22.61
CA GLY A 309 -5.46 -6.57 23.15
C GLY A 309 -5.64 -5.05 23.09
N SER A 310 -4.61 -4.26 22.74
CA SER A 310 -4.82 -2.84 22.36
C SER A 310 -5.28 -2.73 20.91
N CYS A 311 -6.08 -1.72 20.52
CA CYS A 311 -6.50 -1.64 19.11
C CYS A 311 -5.33 -1.30 18.19
N THR A 312 -4.34 -0.56 18.69
CA THR A 312 -3.07 -0.35 17.98
C THR A 312 -2.33 -1.65 17.64
N PHE A 313 -2.48 -2.73 18.43
CA PHE A 313 -1.72 -3.97 18.21
C PHE A 313 -2.05 -4.64 16.87
N ASN A 314 -3.33 -4.83 16.56
CA ASN A 314 -3.77 -5.58 15.38
C ASN A 314 -3.28 -4.92 14.07
N ASN A 315 -3.42 -3.60 13.96
CA ASN A 315 -2.93 -2.84 12.81
C ASN A 315 -1.40 -2.91 12.67
N LEU A 316 -0.70 -3.04 13.79
CA LEU A 316 0.75 -3.12 13.79
C LEU A 316 1.27 -4.53 13.52
N THR A 317 0.43 -5.57 13.56
CA THR A 317 0.83 -6.97 13.31
C THR A 317 0.32 -7.55 12.00
N SER A 318 -0.61 -6.89 11.28
CA SER A 318 -1.09 -7.34 9.94
C SER A 318 0.07 -7.59 8.96
N ARG A 319 0.01 -8.65 8.15
CA ARG A 319 1.11 -9.03 7.24
C ARG A 319 0.63 -9.27 5.81
N TRP A 320 1.60 -9.36 4.91
CA TRP A 320 1.38 -9.75 3.52
C TRP A 320 1.04 -11.24 3.36
N ARG A 321 1.56 -12.09 4.25
CA ARG A 321 1.23 -13.52 4.36
C ARG A 321 0.70 -13.83 5.76
N GLU A 322 -0.56 -14.24 5.83
CA GLU A 322 -1.20 -14.67 7.10
C GLU A 322 -0.88 -16.12 7.46
N PHE A 323 -0.67 -16.99 6.47
CA PHE A 323 -0.28 -18.37 6.69
C PHE A 323 1.02 -18.47 7.50
N GLN A 324 1.00 -19.35 8.51
CA GLN A 324 2.12 -19.58 9.42
C GLN A 324 2.69 -18.29 10.04
N ALA A 325 1.81 -17.43 10.55
CA ALA A 325 2.22 -16.18 11.19
C ALA A 325 2.99 -16.36 12.52
N PRO A 326 3.95 -15.46 12.82
CA PRO A 326 4.60 -15.44 14.12
C PRO A 326 3.58 -15.08 15.22
N ASN A 327 3.73 -15.67 16.40
CA ASN A 327 2.88 -15.33 17.53
C ASN A 327 3.50 -14.15 18.29
N ILE A 328 3.02 -12.94 18.02
CA ILE A 328 3.54 -11.69 18.60
C ILE A 328 2.88 -11.41 19.95
N ALA A 329 3.68 -11.15 21.00
CA ALA A 329 3.19 -10.77 22.33
C ALA A 329 3.19 -9.24 22.52
N ALA A 330 4.17 -8.55 21.94
CA ALA A 330 4.29 -7.10 21.98
C ALA A 330 4.89 -6.58 20.67
N VAL A 331 4.46 -5.39 20.26
CA VAL A 331 5.10 -4.63 19.20
C VAL A 331 5.83 -3.45 19.83
N VAL A 332 7.08 -3.23 19.46
CA VAL A 332 7.83 -2.03 19.81
C VAL A 332 8.14 -1.27 18.54
N GLN A 333 7.47 -0.14 18.33
CA GLN A 333 7.81 0.76 17.24
C GLN A 333 9.02 1.59 17.64
N VAL A 334 10.18 1.26 17.08
CA VAL A 334 11.45 1.92 17.41
C VAL A 334 11.58 3.24 16.67
N ALA A 335 12.05 4.28 17.35
CA ALA A 335 12.28 5.60 16.73
C ALA A 335 13.77 5.90 16.55
N THR A 336 14.64 5.15 17.23
CA THR A 336 16.10 5.33 17.22
C THR A 336 16.81 3.98 17.24
N GLU A 337 18.09 3.96 16.85
CA GLU A 337 18.93 2.76 16.97
C GLU A 337 19.06 2.28 18.42
N LYS A 338 19.11 3.22 19.37
CA LYS A 338 19.18 2.92 20.79
C LYS A 338 17.96 2.13 21.25
N ASP A 339 16.78 2.43 20.72
CA ASP A 339 15.56 1.66 21.01
C ASP A 339 15.73 0.20 20.58
N VAL A 340 16.26 -0.03 19.37
CA VAL A 340 16.55 -1.38 18.86
C VAL A 340 17.51 -2.12 19.79
N GLN A 341 18.62 -1.47 20.19
CA GLN A 341 19.57 -2.06 21.13
C GLN A 341 18.92 -2.43 22.46
N GLN A 342 18.07 -1.56 23.03
CA GLN A 342 17.39 -1.83 24.29
C GLN A 342 16.39 -2.97 24.17
N VAL A 343 15.60 -3.03 23.09
CA VAL A 343 14.68 -4.15 22.84
C VAL A 343 15.44 -5.47 22.74
N VAL A 344 16.55 -5.51 22.00
CA VAL A 344 17.35 -6.74 21.83
C VAL A 344 18.02 -7.15 23.14
N ARG A 345 18.59 -6.21 23.91
CA ARG A 345 19.19 -6.50 25.23
C ARG A 345 18.15 -7.03 26.20
N PHE A 346 16.99 -6.40 26.24
CA PHE A 346 15.86 -6.84 27.05
C PHE A 346 15.41 -8.25 26.66
N ALA A 347 15.19 -8.49 25.36
CA ALA A 347 14.83 -9.80 24.83
C ALA A 347 15.89 -10.86 25.17
N ALA A 348 17.18 -10.50 25.09
CA ALA A 348 18.28 -11.38 25.44
C ALA A 348 18.33 -11.71 26.94
N GLN A 349 18.10 -10.71 27.80
CA GLN A 349 18.07 -10.86 29.26
C GLN A 349 16.94 -11.78 29.72
N PHE A 350 15.74 -11.62 29.17
CA PHE A 350 14.56 -12.39 29.55
C PHE A 350 14.30 -13.62 28.67
N ASN A 351 15.22 -13.91 27.75
CA ASN A 351 15.11 -15.00 26.78
C ASN A 351 13.78 -15.00 25.99
N ILE A 352 13.37 -13.81 25.53
CA ILE A 352 12.17 -13.60 24.74
C ILE A 352 12.55 -13.62 23.25
N PRO A 353 11.88 -14.43 22.41
CA PRO A 353 12.02 -14.35 20.95
C PRO A 353 11.74 -12.94 20.43
N PHE A 354 12.38 -12.55 19.34
CA PHE A 354 12.04 -11.31 18.66
C PHE A 354 12.17 -11.45 17.15
N VAL A 355 11.36 -10.66 16.43
CA VAL A 355 11.34 -10.60 14.97
C VAL A 355 11.37 -9.16 14.51
N ALA A 356 12.05 -8.89 13.41
CA ALA A 356 12.08 -7.56 12.81
C ALA A 356 10.88 -7.38 11.88
N ARG A 357 10.35 -6.16 11.82
CA ARG A 357 9.39 -5.77 10.80
C ARG A 357 9.71 -4.40 10.24
N ALA A 358 9.86 -4.32 8.92
CA ALA A 358 9.72 -3.09 8.15
C ALA A 358 8.41 -3.16 7.34
N GLY A 359 8.48 -3.54 6.07
CA GLY A 359 7.32 -3.65 5.19
C GLY A 359 6.55 -4.99 5.25
N GLY A 360 6.70 -5.85 6.26
CA GLY A 360 5.75 -6.97 6.49
C GLY A 360 5.70 -8.13 5.47
N HIS A 361 6.56 -8.17 4.44
CA HIS A 361 6.59 -9.19 3.36
C HIS A 361 7.32 -10.50 3.67
N GLY A 362 7.77 -10.72 4.90
CA GLY A 362 8.45 -11.98 5.23
C GLY A 362 7.53 -13.16 4.95
N ALA A 363 7.93 -14.10 4.10
CA ALA A 363 7.07 -15.14 3.54
C ALA A 363 7.62 -16.54 3.79
N THR A 364 8.41 -16.76 4.84
CA THR A 364 8.94 -18.09 5.18
C THR A 364 8.24 -18.69 6.39
N GLU A 365 8.02 -20.00 6.35
CA GLU A 365 7.41 -20.83 7.39
C GLU A 365 8.11 -20.73 8.74
N SER A 366 9.43 -20.53 8.77
CA SER A 366 10.20 -20.39 10.01
C SER A 366 9.77 -19.20 10.88
N LEU A 367 9.01 -18.25 10.34
CA LEU A 367 8.43 -17.15 11.13
C LEU A 367 7.42 -17.68 12.15
N ALA A 368 6.71 -18.78 11.87
CA ALA A 368 5.77 -19.39 12.80
C ALA A 368 6.43 -19.82 14.11
N ASP A 369 7.73 -20.14 14.11
CA ASP A 369 8.48 -20.57 15.29
C ASP A 369 8.70 -19.44 16.31
N ALA A 370 8.47 -18.18 15.92
CA ALA A 370 8.54 -17.05 16.82
C ALA A 370 7.30 -17.02 17.74
N LYS A 371 7.36 -17.76 18.86
CA LYS A 371 6.26 -17.85 19.84
C LYS A 371 6.39 -16.86 20.99
N GLY A 372 5.37 -16.04 21.21
CA GLY A 372 5.35 -14.99 22.24
C GLY A 372 6.44 -13.94 22.01
N ALA A 373 6.70 -13.61 20.75
CA ALA A 373 7.83 -12.78 20.34
C ALA A 373 7.57 -11.28 20.51
N ILE A 374 8.64 -10.50 20.66
CA ILE A 374 8.61 -9.05 20.47
C ILE A 374 8.80 -8.76 18.98
N GLN A 375 7.83 -8.08 18.36
CA GLN A 375 8.01 -7.51 17.03
C GLN A 375 8.73 -6.16 17.17
N VAL A 376 9.96 -6.08 16.69
CA VAL A 376 10.71 -4.83 16.55
C VAL A 376 10.26 -4.16 15.26
N ASP A 377 9.41 -3.14 15.38
CA ASP A 377 8.79 -2.45 14.25
C ASP A 377 9.59 -1.19 13.88
N PHE A 378 10.24 -1.25 12.72
CA PHE A 378 11.13 -0.23 12.19
C PHE A 378 10.41 0.89 11.46
N ARG A 379 9.08 0.84 11.27
CA ARG A 379 8.36 1.78 10.38
C ARG A 379 8.52 3.27 10.74
N LYS A 380 8.88 3.62 11.98
CA LYS A 380 9.22 5.00 12.39
C LYS A 380 10.67 5.41 12.09
N LEU A 381 11.55 4.45 11.89
CA LEU A 381 12.97 4.60 11.51
C LEU A 381 13.11 4.43 9.98
N ASN A 382 12.57 5.38 9.22
CA ASN A 382 12.33 5.28 7.77
C ASN A 382 12.91 6.44 6.96
N GLN A 383 13.83 7.21 7.54
CA GLN A 383 14.40 8.39 6.89
C GLN A 383 15.32 8.03 5.73
N VAL A 384 15.26 8.83 4.67
CA VAL A 384 16.12 8.74 3.48
C VAL A 384 16.81 10.09 3.33
N LYS A 385 18.14 10.11 3.30
CA LYS A 385 18.94 11.35 3.23
C LYS A 385 20.14 11.18 2.30
N LEU A 386 20.21 12.00 1.26
CA LEU A 386 21.39 12.08 0.40
C LEU A 386 22.60 12.58 1.22
N ASN A 387 23.76 11.93 1.08
CA ASN A 387 25.00 12.41 1.65
C ASN A 387 25.54 13.60 0.84
N SER A 388 26.34 14.45 1.47
CA SER A 388 26.91 15.66 0.85
C SER A 388 27.77 15.39 -0.40
N ASN A 389 28.26 14.16 -0.58
CA ASN A 389 29.02 13.75 -1.77
C ASN A 389 28.15 13.52 -3.02
N GLY A 390 26.82 13.48 -2.88
CA GLY A 390 25.87 13.23 -3.96
C GLY A 390 25.92 11.82 -4.58
N GLN A 391 26.75 10.93 -4.07
CA GLN A 391 27.00 9.58 -4.61
C GLN A 391 26.42 8.47 -3.73
N THR A 392 26.06 8.80 -2.49
CA THR A 392 25.52 7.85 -1.52
C THR A 392 24.38 8.48 -0.75
N ALA A 393 23.47 7.67 -0.23
CA ALA A 393 22.42 8.09 0.69
C ALA A 393 22.47 7.25 1.97
N LYS A 394 22.07 7.87 3.07
CA LYS A 394 21.71 7.19 4.31
C LYS A 394 20.25 6.80 4.26
N ILE A 395 19.98 5.50 4.32
CA ILE A 395 18.64 4.94 4.26
C ILE A 395 18.39 4.18 5.55
N ALA A 396 17.41 4.63 6.34
CA ALA A 396 17.06 3.98 7.59
C ALA A 396 16.43 2.60 7.33
N GLY A 397 16.67 1.65 8.24
CA GLY A 397 16.34 0.23 8.04
C GLY A 397 14.84 -0.08 7.89
N GLY A 398 13.96 0.85 8.27
CA GLY A 398 12.51 0.75 8.13
C GLY A 398 11.91 1.41 6.89
N ALA A 399 12.72 2.05 6.04
CA ALA A 399 12.23 2.69 4.83
C ALA A 399 11.65 1.66 3.84
N THR A 400 10.52 2.00 3.22
CA THR A 400 9.96 1.21 2.11
C THR A 400 10.62 1.56 0.78
N VAL A 401 10.46 0.71 -0.23
CA VAL A 401 10.89 0.99 -1.60
C VAL A 401 10.31 2.32 -2.08
N LYS A 402 9.01 2.53 -1.88
CA LYS A 402 8.36 3.80 -2.25
C LYS A 402 9.02 5.02 -1.60
N GLN A 403 9.23 4.98 -0.29
CA GLN A 403 9.84 6.11 0.44
C GLN A 403 11.26 6.44 -0.06
N VAL A 404 12.00 5.41 -0.48
CA VAL A 404 13.36 5.56 -1.03
C VAL A 404 13.31 6.16 -2.42
N ILE A 405 12.40 5.70 -3.28
CA ILE A 405 12.17 6.27 -4.61
C ILE A 405 11.74 7.73 -4.47
N ASP A 406 10.65 8.01 -3.75
CA ASP A 406 10.11 9.37 -3.53
C ASP A 406 11.21 10.32 -3.02
N GLY A 407 11.98 9.89 -2.03
CA GLY A 407 13.00 10.73 -1.37
C GLY A 407 14.24 11.01 -2.23
N LEU A 408 14.59 10.12 -3.16
CA LEU A 408 15.76 10.28 -4.02
C LEU A 408 15.41 10.95 -5.34
N GLU A 409 14.28 10.59 -5.95
CA GLU A 409 13.87 11.18 -7.24
C GLU A 409 13.56 12.68 -7.10
N ALA A 410 13.01 13.09 -5.95
CA ALA A 410 12.80 14.51 -5.63
C ALA A 410 14.09 15.35 -5.65
N VAL A 411 15.26 14.73 -5.61
CA VAL A 411 16.58 15.39 -5.70
C VAL A 411 17.41 14.90 -6.88
N GLY A 412 16.76 14.35 -7.91
CA GLY A 412 17.41 13.90 -9.15
C GLY A 412 18.30 12.67 -9.00
N LYS A 413 18.01 11.82 -8.01
CA LYS A 413 18.75 10.59 -7.74
C LYS A 413 17.84 9.37 -7.84
N ARG A 414 18.46 8.21 -8.10
CA ARG A 414 17.80 6.90 -8.11
C ARG A 414 18.67 5.86 -7.41
N ALA A 415 18.04 4.77 -6.97
CA ALA A 415 18.69 3.68 -6.28
C ALA A 415 18.26 2.33 -6.87
N VAL A 416 19.15 1.34 -6.82
CA VAL A 416 18.73 -0.06 -7.09
C VAL A 416 17.89 -0.51 -5.91
N THR A 417 16.63 -0.89 -6.16
CA THR A 417 15.68 -1.36 -5.14
C THR A 417 15.05 -2.69 -5.56
N GLY A 418 14.14 -3.20 -4.74
CA GLY A 418 13.11 -4.12 -5.23
C GLY A 418 12.03 -3.38 -6.02
N ILE A 419 10.99 -4.11 -6.44
CA ILE A 419 9.93 -3.58 -7.30
C ILE A 419 8.72 -3.09 -6.50
N CYS A 420 8.24 -3.88 -5.55
CA CYS A 420 7.00 -3.55 -4.84
C CYS A 420 7.16 -2.37 -3.88
N GLU A 421 6.27 -1.38 -4.00
CA GLU A 421 6.33 -0.11 -3.26
C GLU A 421 6.28 -0.25 -1.74
N CYS A 422 5.43 -1.16 -1.27
CA CYS A 422 5.17 -1.42 0.14
C CYS A 422 6.27 -2.23 0.85
N VAL A 423 7.17 -2.88 0.09
CA VAL A 423 8.25 -3.70 0.66
C VAL A 423 9.24 -2.83 1.41
N GLY A 424 9.66 -3.28 2.60
CA GLY A 424 10.74 -2.65 3.35
C GLY A 424 12.09 -2.93 2.68
N LEU A 425 12.83 -1.89 2.29
CA LEU A 425 14.02 -1.99 1.45
C LEU A 425 15.08 -2.97 1.99
N SER A 426 15.23 -3.03 3.31
CA SER A 426 16.26 -3.84 3.96
C SER A 426 16.18 -5.33 3.65
N ALA A 427 14.99 -5.93 3.59
CA ALA A 427 14.86 -7.38 3.39
C ALA A 427 15.36 -7.84 2.01
N PRO A 428 14.94 -7.21 0.88
CA PRO A 428 15.57 -7.41 -0.42
C PRO A 428 17.10 -7.33 -0.38
N ILE A 429 17.66 -6.26 0.20
CA ILE A 429 19.13 -6.08 0.31
C ILE A 429 19.78 -7.24 1.07
N LEU A 430 19.20 -7.66 2.20
CA LEU A 430 19.77 -8.73 3.03
C LEU A 430 19.84 -10.08 2.31
N GLY A 431 18.97 -10.31 1.33
CA GLY A 431 18.94 -11.52 0.51
C GLY A 431 19.61 -11.41 -0.85
N GLY A 432 19.94 -10.20 -1.33
CA GLY A 432 20.45 -9.95 -2.68
C GLY A 432 19.74 -8.73 -3.29
N GLY A 433 18.46 -8.87 -3.62
CA GLY A 433 17.60 -7.77 -4.05
C GLY A 433 17.59 -7.58 -5.55
N HIS A 434 16.68 -8.30 -6.22
CA HIS A 434 16.38 -8.17 -7.64
C HIS A 434 15.45 -6.97 -7.91
N GLY A 435 15.62 -6.33 -9.06
CA GLY A 435 14.77 -5.22 -9.50
C GLY A 435 15.25 -4.58 -10.80
N TRP A 436 14.52 -3.56 -11.27
CA TRP A 436 14.62 -2.99 -12.63
C TRP A 436 16.03 -2.57 -13.06
N LEU A 437 16.83 -2.07 -12.13
CA LEU A 437 18.15 -1.49 -12.42
C LEU A 437 19.31 -2.49 -12.33
N GLN A 438 19.03 -3.77 -12.06
CA GLN A 438 20.09 -4.73 -11.74
C GLN A 438 21.03 -5.05 -12.92
N GLY A 439 20.55 -5.02 -14.15
CA GLY A 439 21.38 -5.25 -15.33
C GLY A 439 22.43 -4.17 -15.51
N GLN A 440 22.12 -2.94 -15.11
CA GLN A 440 23.01 -1.79 -15.23
C GLN A 440 24.00 -1.70 -14.05
N TYR A 441 23.53 -1.95 -12.82
CA TYR A 441 24.31 -1.62 -11.62
C TYR A 441 24.58 -2.79 -10.67
N GLY A 442 24.04 -3.99 -10.94
CA GLY A 442 24.10 -5.14 -10.03
C GLY A 442 22.96 -5.18 -9.03
N LEU A 443 22.96 -6.15 -8.11
CA LEU A 443 21.88 -6.33 -7.14
C LEU A 443 21.82 -5.18 -6.12
N ALA A 444 20.70 -5.06 -5.42
CA ALA A 444 20.57 -4.09 -4.33
C ALA A 444 21.69 -4.25 -3.26
N ALA A 445 22.01 -5.50 -2.91
CA ALA A 445 23.10 -5.84 -2.00
C ALA A 445 24.49 -5.35 -2.49
N ASP A 446 24.68 -5.23 -3.81
CA ASP A 446 25.95 -4.77 -4.40
C ASP A 446 26.12 -3.25 -4.28
N GLN A 447 25.04 -2.51 -4.02
CA GLN A 447 25.07 -1.06 -3.82
C GLN A 447 25.44 -0.66 -2.38
N VAL A 448 25.48 -1.60 -1.44
CA VAL A 448 25.77 -1.29 -0.03
C VAL A 448 27.24 -0.88 0.11
N VAL A 449 27.48 0.29 0.72
CA VAL A 449 28.83 0.78 1.07
C VAL A 449 29.16 0.40 2.51
N SER A 450 28.23 0.65 3.42
CA SER A 450 28.31 0.27 4.83
C SER A 450 26.91 0.10 5.43
N ALA A 451 26.82 -0.54 6.59
CA ALA A 451 25.57 -0.63 7.33
C ALA A 451 25.81 -0.53 8.84
N ARG A 452 24.80 -0.05 9.55
CA ARG A 452 24.73 -0.06 11.01
C ARG A 452 23.82 -1.19 11.45
N VAL A 453 24.36 -2.11 12.24
CA VAL A 453 23.72 -3.40 12.55
C VAL A 453 23.69 -3.63 14.05
N VAL A 454 22.51 -3.88 14.60
CA VAL A 454 22.35 -4.36 15.97
C VAL A 454 22.42 -5.89 15.99
N LEU A 455 23.44 -6.42 16.67
CA LEU A 455 23.68 -7.85 16.83
C LEU A 455 22.74 -8.49 17.86
N SER A 456 22.76 -9.82 17.97
CA SER A 456 21.84 -10.55 18.86
C SER A 456 22.07 -10.34 20.37
N ASN A 457 23.19 -9.71 20.74
CA ASN A 457 23.47 -9.25 22.10
C ASN A 457 23.05 -7.78 22.34
N GLY A 458 22.59 -7.09 21.29
CA GLY A 458 22.17 -5.68 21.30
C GLY A 458 23.30 -4.67 21.09
N ASP A 459 24.51 -5.11 20.76
CA ASP A 459 25.59 -4.21 20.38
C ASP A 459 25.38 -3.68 18.97
N LEU A 460 25.71 -2.41 18.77
CA LEU A 460 25.61 -1.72 17.50
C LEU A 460 26.99 -1.69 16.85
N VAL A 461 27.12 -2.29 15.68
CA VAL A 461 28.38 -2.34 14.92
C VAL A 461 28.21 -1.71 13.56
N THR A 462 29.30 -1.17 13.03
CA THR A 462 29.39 -0.77 11.62
C THR A 462 30.04 -1.88 10.82
N VAL A 463 29.40 -2.27 9.73
CA VAL A 463 29.89 -3.29 8.79
C VAL A 463 30.21 -2.65 7.45
N SER A 464 31.37 -2.94 6.89
CA SER A 464 31.86 -2.48 5.60
C SER A 464 33.05 -3.33 5.16
N ASN A 465 33.62 -3.05 3.99
CA ASN A 465 34.88 -3.68 3.56
C ASN A 465 36.07 -3.43 4.52
N LYS A 466 35.98 -2.42 5.40
CA LYS A 466 37.06 -2.04 6.33
C LYS A 466 36.74 -2.32 7.80
N SER A 467 35.49 -2.65 8.13
CA SER A 467 35.01 -2.87 9.50
C SER A 467 34.07 -4.06 9.51
N ASN A 468 34.39 -5.11 10.28
CA ASN A 468 33.65 -6.38 10.26
C ASN A 468 33.38 -6.92 8.82
N PRO A 469 34.42 -7.09 7.99
CA PRO A 469 34.26 -7.41 6.56
C PRO A 469 33.65 -8.79 6.30
N ASP A 470 33.82 -9.72 7.23
CA ASP A 470 33.19 -11.04 7.26
C ASP A 470 31.68 -10.95 7.49
N LEU A 471 31.23 -10.14 8.43
CA LEU A 471 29.81 -9.83 8.61
C LEU A 471 29.25 -9.04 7.43
N PHE A 472 30.02 -8.09 6.88
CA PHE A 472 29.65 -7.34 5.68
C PHE A 472 29.44 -8.25 4.45
N TRP A 473 30.26 -9.29 4.32
CA TRP A 473 30.05 -10.35 3.33
C TRP A 473 28.75 -11.12 3.59
N ALA A 474 28.49 -11.50 4.84
CA ALA A 474 27.33 -12.32 5.22
C ALA A 474 25.99 -11.60 5.03
N ILE A 475 25.93 -10.30 5.36
CA ILE A 475 24.67 -9.55 5.25
C ILE A 475 24.22 -9.28 3.81
N ARG A 476 25.11 -9.45 2.82
CA ARG A 476 24.80 -9.30 1.40
C ARG A 476 24.45 -10.65 0.78
N GLY A 477 23.33 -11.24 1.23
CA GLY A 477 22.81 -12.51 0.72
C GLY A 477 22.20 -13.44 1.79
N ALA A 478 22.61 -13.31 3.06
CA ALA A 478 22.09 -14.11 4.16
C ALA A 478 21.79 -13.27 5.42
N GLY A 479 21.59 -11.96 5.25
CA GLY A 479 21.65 -10.99 6.35
C GLY A 479 20.55 -11.11 7.41
N HIS A 480 19.41 -11.70 7.06
CA HIS A 480 18.31 -11.98 8.00
C HIS A 480 18.75 -12.76 9.24
N ASN A 481 19.85 -13.50 9.14
CA ASN A 481 20.37 -14.38 10.18
C ASN A 481 21.41 -13.70 11.10
N PHE A 482 21.83 -12.46 10.86
CA PHE A 482 22.99 -11.90 11.57
C PHE A 482 22.71 -10.67 12.42
N GLY A 483 21.65 -9.92 12.12
CA GLY A 483 21.42 -8.67 12.84
C GLY A 483 20.21 -7.89 12.33
N LEU A 484 19.89 -6.85 13.08
CA LEU A 484 18.87 -5.86 12.74
C LEU A 484 19.56 -4.64 12.15
N VAL A 485 19.39 -4.39 10.84
CA VAL A 485 19.99 -3.24 10.18
C VAL A 485 19.18 -1.98 10.46
N THR A 486 19.83 -0.97 11.04
CA THR A 486 19.19 0.30 11.42
C THR A 486 19.41 1.41 10.41
N GLU A 487 20.52 1.37 9.67
CA GLU A 487 20.87 2.35 8.63
C GLU A 487 21.78 1.70 7.59
N TRP A 488 21.53 2.01 6.32
CA TRP A 488 22.38 1.70 5.18
C TRP A 488 23.07 2.97 4.71
N GLU A 489 24.37 2.88 4.44
CA GLU A 489 25.03 3.80 3.51
C GLU A 489 25.02 3.13 2.13
N TYR A 490 24.28 3.73 1.21
CA TYR A 490 23.86 3.06 -0.02
C TYR A 490 24.25 3.90 -1.24
N ARG A 491 24.79 3.27 -2.28
CA ARG A 491 25.10 3.98 -3.53
C ARG A 491 23.81 4.44 -4.21
N VAL A 492 23.86 5.65 -4.75
CA VAL A 492 22.80 6.22 -5.57
C VAL A 492 23.38 6.70 -6.89
N HIS A 493 22.53 6.74 -7.91
CA HIS A 493 22.88 7.09 -9.27
C HIS A 493 22.11 8.34 -9.69
N ASP A 494 22.63 9.07 -10.66
CA ASP A 494 21.89 10.19 -11.24
C ASP A 494 20.67 9.67 -12.01
N THR A 495 19.55 10.37 -11.87
CA THR A 495 18.38 10.13 -12.71
C THR A 495 18.69 10.61 -14.13
N LYS A 496 18.40 9.77 -15.13
CA LYS A 496 18.54 10.14 -16.55
C LYS A 496 17.37 11.07 -16.92
N GLU A 497 17.56 11.96 -17.90
CA GLU A 497 16.48 12.82 -18.41
C GLU A 497 15.36 12.01 -19.11
N ASN A 498 15.64 10.76 -19.49
CA ASN A 498 14.68 9.88 -20.15
C ASN A 498 13.78 9.16 -19.14
N GLN A 499 12.49 9.13 -19.43
CA GLN A 499 11.46 8.38 -18.71
C GLN A 499 11.66 6.87 -18.91
N TRP A 500 11.09 6.05 -18.03
CA TRP A 500 10.98 4.62 -18.29
C TRP A 500 10.00 4.42 -19.43
N SER A 501 10.28 3.49 -20.34
CA SER A 501 9.33 3.09 -21.37
C SER A 501 8.96 1.63 -21.19
N TYR A 502 7.78 1.27 -21.71
CA TYR A 502 7.30 -0.10 -21.67
C TYR A 502 6.49 -0.45 -22.91
N GLU A 503 6.53 -1.75 -23.24
CA GLU A 503 5.53 -2.39 -24.09
C GLU A 503 5.02 -3.65 -23.43
N ILE A 504 3.70 -3.81 -23.39
CA ILE A 504 3.00 -4.94 -22.82
C ILE A 504 2.21 -5.62 -23.91
N PHE A 505 2.30 -6.94 -23.89
CA PHE A 505 1.68 -7.84 -24.82
C PHE A 505 0.80 -8.81 -24.04
N ILE A 506 -0.44 -8.96 -24.48
CA ILE A 506 -1.34 -9.99 -23.95
C ILE A 506 -1.58 -11.01 -25.05
N TYR A 507 -1.27 -12.27 -24.77
CA TYR A 507 -1.51 -13.38 -25.69
C TYR A 507 -2.47 -14.40 -25.09
N SER A 508 -3.19 -15.08 -25.98
CA SER A 508 -3.87 -16.34 -25.70
C SER A 508 -2.87 -17.49 -25.58
N GLN A 509 -3.34 -18.59 -25.01
CA GLN A 509 -2.52 -19.74 -24.68
C GLN A 509 -1.86 -20.45 -25.88
N ASP A 510 -2.41 -20.33 -27.09
CA ASP A 510 -1.86 -20.93 -28.30
C ASP A 510 -0.51 -20.33 -28.73
N LYS A 511 -0.17 -19.16 -28.18
CA LYS A 511 1.11 -18.48 -28.45
C LYS A 511 2.22 -18.83 -27.45
N LEU A 512 1.94 -19.63 -26.41
CA LEU A 512 2.88 -19.91 -25.32
C LEU A 512 4.24 -20.41 -25.83
N GLU A 513 4.22 -21.43 -26.70
CA GLU A 513 5.43 -22.05 -27.22
C GLU A 513 6.27 -21.06 -28.02
N ALA A 514 5.63 -20.27 -28.88
CA ALA A 514 6.29 -19.27 -29.70
C ALA A 514 6.86 -18.13 -28.84
N LEU A 515 6.08 -17.65 -27.86
CA LEU A 515 6.48 -16.58 -26.95
C LEU A 515 7.72 -16.96 -26.14
N TYR A 516 7.72 -18.11 -25.47
CA TYR A 516 8.85 -18.48 -24.60
C TYR A 516 10.06 -19.02 -25.39
N ALA A 517 9.87 -19.54 -26.61
CA ALA A 517 10.97 -19.77 -27.53
C ALA A 517 11.64 -18.45 -27.95
N LEU A 518 10.84 -17.44 -28.31
CA LEU A 518 11.36 -16.11 -28.65
C LEU A 518 12.01 -15.42 -27.44
N ALA A 519 11.40 -15.50 -26.25
CA ALA A 519 11.96 -14.95 -25.03
C ALA A 519 13.36 -15.53 -24.74
N ASN A 520 13.56 -16.84 -24.95
CA ASN A 520 14.89 -17.46 -24.85
C ASN A 520 15.91 -16.89 -25.84
N GLU A 521 15.51 -16.62 -27.08
CA GLU A 521 16.40 -15.97 -28.06
C GLU A 521 16.75 -14.54 -27.63
N MET A 522 15.76 -13.79 -27.14
CA MET A 522 15.96 -12.42 -26.64
C MET A 522 16.88 -12.39 -25.40
N LEU A 523 16.78 -13.37 -24.49
CA LEU A 523 17.66 -13.51 -23.30
C LEU A 523 19.16 -13.68 -23.64
N LYS A 524 19.51 -14.04 -24.88
CA LYS A 524 20.93 -14.16 -25.30
C LYS A 524 21.60 -12.79 -25.40
N ASN A 525 20.87 -11.80 -25.88
CA ASN A 525 21.37 -10.45 -26.16
C ASN A 525 20.55 -9.35 -25.47
N GLN A 526 19.90 -9.67 -24.34
CA GLN A 526 19.08 -8.73 -23.57
C GLN A 526 19.90 -7.49 -23.16
N PRO A 527 19.46 -6.26 -23.50
CA PRO A 527 20.11 -5.04 -23.05
C PRO A 527 20.16 -4.91 -21.52
N ALA A 528 21.16 -4.20 -20.99
CA ALA A 528 21.29 -4.01 -19.54
C ALA A 528 20.11 -3.22 -18.94
N GLU A 529 19.48 -2.37 -19.76
CA GLU A 529 18.34 -1.51 -19.45
C GLU A 529 16.99 -2.24 -19.52
N ALA A 530 16.94 -3.43 -20.14
CA ALA A 530 15.70 -4.15 -20.40
C ALA A 530 15.41 -5.21 -19.33
N THR A 531 14.15 -5.28 -18.89
CA THR A 531 13.60 -6.37 -18.08
C THR A 531 12.41 -7.01 -18.81
N HIS A 532 12.37 -8.33 -18.86
CA HIS A 532 11.20 -9.09 -19.30
C HIS A 532 10.35 -9.41 -18.07
N TRP A 533 9.08 -8.99 -18.08
CA TRP A 533 8.16 -9.18 -16.98
C TRP A 533 6.96 -10.00 -17.44
N GLY A 534 6.82 -11.22 -16.93
CA GLY A 534 5.78 -12.16 -17.39
C GLY A 534 4.80 -12.54 -16.29
N TYR A 535 3.51 -12.62 -16.64
CA TYR A 535 2.49 -13.27 -15.83
C TYR A 535 1.74 -14.35 -16.61
N ILE A 536 1.44 -15.46 -15.94
CA ILE A 536 0.29 -16.30 -16.26
C ILE A 536 -0.78 -15.97 -15.22
N VAL A 537 -1.90 -15.39 -15.67
CA VAL A 537 -2.94 -14.84 -14.78
C VAL A 537 -4.31 -14.94 -15.42
N LYS A 538 -5.36 -15.10 -14.59
CA LYS A 538 -6.73 -15.10 -15.06
C LYS A 538 -7.32 -13.69 -15.06
N VAL A 539 -7.73 -13.22 -16.24
CA VAL A 539 -8.44 -11.94 -16.41
C VAL A 539 -9.70 -12.20 -17.22
N ALA A 540 -10.82 -12.40 -16.52
CA ALA A 540 -12.07 -12.87 -17.13
C ALA A 540 -12.63 -11.89 -18.17
N GLU A 541 -12.31 -10.60 -18.05
CA GLU A 541 -12.68 -9.55 -19.00
C GLU A 541 -11.98 -9.68 -20.36
N ILE A 542 -10.82 -10.36 -20.41
CA ILE A 542 -10.05 -10.59 -21.63
C ILE A 542 -10.33 -12.00 -22.16
N ASP A 543 -10.22 -13.01 -21.30
CA ASP A 543 -10.54 -14.40 -21.61
C ASP A 543 -11.29 -15.04 -20.44
N ALA A 544 -12.59 -15.23 -20.64
CA ALA A 544 -13.48 -15.79 -19.63
C ALA A 544 -13.19 -17.26 -19.33
N GLU A 545 -12.59 -18.01 -20.25
CA GLU A 545 -12.40 -19.46 -20.15
C GLU A 545 -10.98 -19.80 -19.68
N HIS A 546 -9.96 -19.17 -20.25
CA HIS A 546 -8.56 -19.51 -19.99
C HIS A 546 -7.74 -18.38 -19.33
N PRO A 547 -6.63 -18.67 -18.63
CA PRO A 547 -5.63 -17.69 -18.26
C PRO A 547 -4.98 -17.04 -19.48
N ILE A 548 -4.52 -15.80 -19.33
CA ILE A 548 -3.76 -15.09 -20.37
C ILE A 548 -2.26 -15.15 -20.09
N LEU A 549 -1.47 -14.93 -21.14
CA LEU A 549 -0.04 -14.65 -21.04
C LEU A 549 0.15 -13.14 -21.12
N TRP A 550 0.49 -12.51 -20.00
CA TRP A 550 0.88 -11.11 -19.96
C TRP A 550 2.39 -11.02 -20.02
N PHE A 551 2.95 -10.30 -20.99
CA PHE A 551 4.39 -10.19 -21.17
C PHE A 551 4.80 -8.75 -21.44
N GLY A 552 5.65 -8.19 -20.59
CA GLY A 552 6.11 -6.81 -20.64
C GLY A 552 7.60 -6.70 -20.93
N ILE A 553 7.95 -5.78 -21.81
CA ILE A 553 9.29 -5.22 -21.94
C ILE A 553 9.31 -3.93 -21.16
N ILE A 554 10.03 -3.90 -20.03
CA ILE A 554 10.24 -2.69 -19.22
C ILE A 554 11.66 -2.19 -19.49
N TYR A 555 11.82 -0.93 -19.85
CA TYR A 555 13.08 -0.40 -20.36
C TYR A 555 13.47 0.94 -19.70
N ASP A 556 14.71 1.03 -19.18
CA ASP A 556 15.30 2.28 -18.67
C ASP A 556 15.83 3.14 -19.83
N GLY A 557 14.94 3.74 -20.60
CA GLY A 557 15.29 4.58 -21.74
C GLY A 557 14.12 4.91 -22.67
N PRO A 558 14.39 5.52 -23.83
CA PRO A 558 13.36 6.08 -24.71
C PRO A 558 12.51 5.01 -25.39
N THR A 559 11.26 5.36 -25.67
CA THR A 559 10.27 4.46 -26.29
C THR A 559 10.73 3.86 -27.60
N GLU A 560 11.45 4.60 -28.45
CA GLU A 560 11.89 4.10 -29.75
C GLU A 560 12.83 2.89 -29.62
N THR A 561 13.73 2.91 -28.65
CA THR A 561 14.65 1.78 -28.39
C THR A 561 13.92 0.59 -27.80
N ALA A 562 13.00 0.83 -26.87
CA ALA A 562 12.16 -0.22 -26.30
C ALA A 562 11.30 -0.89 -27.39
N ARG A 563 10.71 -0.08 -28.28
CA ARG A 563 9.94 -0.53 -29.44
C ARG A 563 10.78 -1.40 -30.36
N GLU A 564 11.96 -0.93 -30.75
CA GLU A 564 12.86 -1.65 -31.65
C GLU A 564 13.22 -3.03 -31.08
N TYR A 565 13.55 -3.08 -29.79
CA TYR A 565 13.84 -4.34 -29.10
C TYR A 565 12.61 -5.26 -29.01
N ALA A 566 11.41 -4.71 -28.85
CA ALA A 566 10.17 -5.45 -28.71
C ALA A 566 9.54 -5.87 -30.06
N LEU A 567 10.04 -5.41 -31.21
CA LEU A 567 9.46 -5.71 -32.54
C LEU A 567 9.15 -7.20 -32.78
N PRO A 568 10.03 -8.16 -32.45
CA PRO A 568 9.74 -9.58 -32.69
C PRO A 568 8.51 -10.11 -31.94
N LEU A 569 8.09 -9.47 -30.84
CA LEU A 569 6.90 -9.86 -30.08
C LEU A 569 5.60 -9.47 -30.81
N HIS A 570 5.63 -8.44 -31.67
CA HIS A 570 4.48 -8.05 -32.50
C HIS A 570 4.14 -9.10 -33.55
N ASP A 571 5.15 -9.78 -34.08
CA ASP A 571 5.00 -10.82 -35.11
C ASP A 571 4.27 -12.08 -34.58
N LEU A 572 4.12 -12.21 -33.25
CA LEU A 572 3.35 -13.28 -32.62
C LEU A 572 1.84 -13.01 -32.57
N GLU A 573 1.39 -11.86 -33.07
CA GLU A 573 -0.02 -11.44 -33.13
C GLU A 573 -0.69 -11.42 -31.75
N PRO A 574 -0.27 -10.53 -30.84
CA PRO A 574 -0.90 -10.36 -29.52
C PRO A 574 -2.37 -9.94 -29.63
N LEU A 575 -3.17 -10.34 -28.64
CA LEU A 575 -4.56 -9.87 -28.45
C LEU A 575 -4.60 -8.38 -28.15
N VAL A 576 -3.67 -7.92 -27.30
CA VAL A 576 -3.57 -6.53 -26.87
C VAL A 576 -2.10 -6.12 -26.85
N VAL A 577 -1.83 -4.91 -27.34
CA VAL A 577 -0.56 -4.20 -27.16
C VAL A 577 -0.84 -2.91 -26.42
N GLN A 578 -0.12 -2.67 -25.33
CA GLN A 578 -0.09 -1.39 -24.64
C GLN A 578 1.35 -0.90 -24.55
N ALA A 579 1.62 0.29 -25.08
CA ALA A 579 2.92 0.93 -25.01
C ALA A 579 2.80 2.28 -24.30
N GLY A 580 3.87 2.73 -23.65
CA GLY A 580 3.89 4.04 -23.02
C GLY A 580 5.20 4.36 -22.31
N GLU A 581 5.18 5.52 -21.67
CA GLU A 581 6.27 6.02 -20.82
C GLU A 581 5.71 6.33 -19.42
N GLY A 582 6.57 6.27 -18.41
CA GLY A 582 6.19 6.57 -17.04
C GLY A 582 7.38 6.68 -16.09
N ASN A 583 7.07 6.98 -14.84
CA ASN A 583 8.01 6.87 -13.72
C ASN A 583 7.90 5.50 -13.03
N LEU A 584 8.68 5.27 -11.98
CA LEU A 584 8.68 4.00 -11.25
C LEU A 584 7.33 3.68 -10.56
N HIS A 585 6.53 4.68 -10.19
CA HIS A 585 5.19 4.47 -9.64
C HIS A 585 4.21 4.02 -10.72
N ASP A 586 4.30 4.60 -11.92
CA ASP A 586 3.48 4.16 -13.06
C ASP A 586 3.80 2.70 -13.41
N LEU A 587 5.08 2.34 -13.43
CA LEU A 587 5.51 0.95 -13.63
C LEU A 587 5.05 0.02 -12.50
N ALA A 588 5.07 0.48 -11.24
CA ALA A 588 4.57 -0.30 -10.13
C ALA A 588 3.08 -0.59 -10.29
N ALA A 589 2.26 0.41 -10.63
CA ALA A 589 0.84 0.23 -10.88
C ALA A 589 0.57 -0.70 -12.06
N LEU A 590 1.29 -0.50 -13.15
CA LEU A 590 1.20 -1.30 -14.38
C LEU A 590 1.50 -2.78 -14.15
N THR A 591 2.40 -3.07 -13.21
CA THR A 591 2.81 -4.43 -12.86
C THR A 591 2.10 -4.97 -11.61
N PHE A 592 1.11 -4.25 -11.07
CA PHE A 592 0.36 -4.61 -9.85
C PHE A 592 1.20 -4.67 -8.57
N GLN A 593 2.30 -3.90 -8.53
CA GLN A 593 3.28 -3.84 -7.43
C GLN A 593 3.27 -2.50 -6.68
N ASP A 594 2.32 -1.61 -7.00
CA ASP A 594 2.03 -0.39 -6.26
C ASP A 594 1.32 -0.69 -4.93
N LEU A 595 1.13 0.33 -4.08
CA LEU A 595 0.50 0.19 -2.77
C LEU A 595 -0.91 -0.43 -2.79
N ASP A 596 -1.68 -0.20 -3.86
CA ASP A 596 -3.05 -0.69 -4.00
C ASP A 596 -3.13 -1.99 -4.83
N GLY A 597 -2.01 -2.40 -5.43
CA GLY A 597 -1.90 -3.59 -6.27
C GLY A 597 -1.84 -4.92 -5.50
N ALA A 598 -2.08 -6.02 -6.23
CA ALA A 598 -2.10 -7.38 -5.67
C ALA A 598 -0.75 -7.79 -5.04
N GLY A 599 0.36 -7.26 -5.54
CA GLY A 599 1.70 -7.45 -4.97
C GLY A 599 1.84 -6.88 -3.56
N CYS A 600 1.06 -5.86 -3.21
CA CYS A 600 1.05 -5.19 -1.90
C CYS A 600 -0.20 -5.49 -1.05
N ALA A 601 -1.07 -6.41 -1.48
CA ALA A 601 -2.26 -6.77 -0.72
C ALA A 601 -1.93 -7.49 0.59
N TYR A 602 -2.42 -6.96 1.71
CA TYR A 602 -2.25 -7.54 3.06
C TYR A 602 -3.48 -8.37 3.47
N GLY A 603 -3.28 -9.28 4.42
CA GLY A 603 -4.36 -10.10 5.00
C GLY A 603 -4.76 -11.32 4.16
N LEU A 604 -4.06 -11.59 3.06
CA LEU A 604 -4.21 -12.81 2.29
C LEU A 604 -3.22 -13.88 2.77
N THR A 605 -3.54 -15.14 2.49
CA THR A 605 -2.47 -16.12 2.33
C THR A 605 -1.83 -15.88 0.98
N SER A 606 -0.51 -15.75 0.97
CA SER A 606 0.30 -15.61 -0.23
C SER A 606 1.48 -16.58 -0.14
N LEU A 607 1.32 -17.78 -0.68
CA LEU A 607 2.40 -18.78 -0.73
C LEU A 607 3.31 -18.50 -1.92
N ARG A 608 4.61 -18.71 -1.75
CA ARG A 608 5.63 -18.52 -2.79
C ARG A 608 6.42 -19.81 -2.97
N PHE A 609 6.69 -20.17 -4.21
CA PHE A 609 7.52 -21.34 -4.55
C PHE A 609 8.55 -20.91 -5.59
N PRO A 610 9.70 -20.38 -5.15
CA PRO A 610 10.66 -19.77 -6.06
C PRO A 610 11.55 -20.77 -6.79
N ILE A 611 11.95 -20.41 -8.00
CA ILE A 611 13.02 -21.07 -8.75
C ILE A 611 13.79 -20.07 -9.61
N GLY A 612 15.12 -20.16 -9.59
CA GLY A 612 16.01 -19.48 -10.52
C GLY A 612 16.33 -20.35 -11.73
N LEU A 613 16.28 -19.77 -12.93
CA LEU A 613 16.51 -20.45 -14.20
C LEU A 613 17.47 -19.66 -15.10
N LYS A 614 18.16 -20.37 -16.00
CA LYS A 614 19.02 -19.77 -17.04
C LYS A 614 18.29 -19.49 -18.35
N SER A 615 17.21 -20.23 -18.59
CA SER A 615 16.36 -20.16 -19.78
C SER A 615 15.01 -20.79 -19.47
N TYR A 616 13.97 -20.46 -20.22
CA TYR A 616 12.68 -21.11 -20.14
C TYR A 616 12.74 -22.49 -20.79
N ASN A 617 12.31 -23.54 -20.10
CA ASN A 617 11.96 -24.80 -20.77
C ASN A 617 10.51 -24.72 -21.22
N VAL A 618 10.29 -24.63 -22.53
CA VAL A 618 8.95 -24.38 -23.11
C VAL A 618 7.95 -25.47 -22.72
N THR A 619 8.36 -26.74 -22.71
CA THR A 619 7.50 -27.86 -22.29
C THR A 619 7.11 -27.74 -20.81
N ALA A 620 8.05 -27.39 -19.94
CA ALA A 620 7.76 -27.19 -18.53
C ALA A 620 6.83 -25.99 -18.28
N VAL A 621 7.01 -24.88 -19.02
CA VAL A 621 6.12 -23.72 -18.93
C VAL A 621 4.71 -24.06 -19.41
N ARG A 622 4.57 -24.93 -20.43
CA ARG A 622 3.27 -25.47 -20.85
C ARG A 622 2.61 -26.29 -19.73
N GLN A 623 3.35 -27.20 -19.08
CA GLN A 623 2.83 -27.97 -17.95
C GLN A 623 2.36 -27.07 -16.78
N VAL A 624 3.13 -26.00 -16.50
CA VAL A 624 2.74 -24.96 -15.53
C VAL A 624 1.44 -24.29 -15.94
N TYR A 625 1.33 -23.84 -17.20
CA TYR A 625 0.13 -23.19 -17.71
C TYR A 625 -1.10 -24.10 -17.59
N ASP A 626 -0.99 -25.35 -18.04
CA ASP A 626 -2.10 -26.30 -18.04
C ASP A 626 -2.57 -26.60 -16.62
N LEU A 627 -1.64 -26.73 -15.66
CA LEU A 627 -1.98 -26.92 -14.25
C LEU A 627 -2.66 -25.68 -13.64
N ILE A 628 -2.23 -24.47 -14.02
CA ILE A 628 -2.88 -23.22 -13.59
C ILE A 628 -4.32 -23.16 -14.10
N ASP A 629 -4.53 -23.40 -15.40
CA ASP A 629 -5.84 -23.37 -16.06
C ASP A 629 -6.82 -24.37 -15.42
N GLU A 630 -6.35 -25.61 -15.22
CA GLU A 630 -7.11 -26.67 -14.54
C GLU A 630 -7.45 -26.29 -13.09
N THR A 631 -6.46 -25.81 -12.33
CA THR A 631 -6.62 -25.53 -10.90
C THR A 631 -7.54 -24.34 -10.67
N PHE A 632 -7.44 -23.28 -11.48
CA PHE A 632 -8.29 -22.10 -11.33
C PHE A 632 -9.76 -22.42 -11.60
N THR A 633 -10.03 -23.40 -12.47
CA THR A 633 -11.38 -23.90 -12.71
C THR A 633 -11.88 -24.76 -11.54
N LYS A 634 -11.03 -25.63 -10.99
CA LYS A 634 -11.39 -26.57 -9.91
C LYS A 634 -11.46 -25.93 -8.52
N VAL A 635 -10.65 -24.91 -8.29
CA VAL A 635 -10.47 -24.24 -6.99
C VAL A 635 -10.54 -22.72 -7.20
N PRO A 636 -11.74 -22.16 -7.37
CA PRO A 636 -11.90 -20.73 -7.65
C PRO A 636 -11.29 -19.81 -6.58
N GLU A 637 -11.12 -20.28 -5.34
CA GLU A 637 -10.52 -19.54 -4.24
C GLU A 637 -9.07 -19.11 -4.50
N VAL A 638 -8.33 -19.86 -5.33
CA VAL A 638 -6.95 -19.52 -5.72
C VAL A 638 -6.85 -18.89 -7.11
N SER A 639 -7.97 -18.69 -7.82
CA SER A 639 -7.98 -18.17 -9.20
C SER A 639 -7.47 -16.73 -9.35
N GLY A 640 -7.43 -15.96 -8.25
CA GLY A 640 -6.79 -14.64 -8.20
C GLY A 640 -5.27 -14.66 -8.07
N SER A 641 -4.66 -15.85 -8.08
CA SER A 641 -3.21 -16.02 -8.07
C SER A 641 -2.59 -15.57 -9.39
N PHE A 642 -1.32 -15.17 -9.35
CA PHE A 642 -0.53 -14.91 -10.55
C PHE A 642 0.80 -15.66 -10.50
N PHE A 643 1.21 -16.20 -11.64
CA PHE A 643 2.49 -16.87 -11.79
C PHE A 643 3.48 -15.91 -12.42
N LEU A 644 4.47 -15.46 -11.65
CA LEU A 644 5.39 -14.39 -12.04
C LEU A 644 6.69 -14.96 -12.61
N LEU A 645 7.07 -14.51 -13.81
CA LEU A 645 8.32 -14.85 -14.48
C LEU A 645 9.13 -13.58 -14.76
N GLU A 646 10.25 -13.41 -14.07
CA GLU A 646 11.06 -12.19 -14.08
C GLU A 646 12.37 -12.45 -14.84
N GLY A 647 12.38 -12.14 -16.14
CA GLY A 647 13.56 -12.28 -17.00
C GLY A 647 14.44 -11.03 -16.93
N TYR A 648 15.39 -11.03 -16.02
CA TYR A 648 16.26 -9.88 -15.80
C TYR A 648 17.53 -9.92 -16.63
N SER A 649 17.97 -8.73 -17.04
CA SER A 649 19.35 -8.49 -17.45
C SER A 649 20.31 -8.73 -16.27
N THR A 650 21.49 -9.28 -16.56
CA THR A 650 22.42 -9.83 -15.53
C THR A 650 23.84 -9.27 -15.62
N GLN A 651 24.12 -8.36 -16.55
CA GLN A 651 25.47 -7.84 -16.82
C GLN A 651 26.09 -7.22 -15.56
N GLY A 652 25.39 -6.31 -14.89
CA GLY A 652 25.82 -5.71 -13.63
C GLY A 652 25.91 -6.72 -12.48
N VAL A 653 25.03 -7.72 -12.44
CA VAL A 653 25.02 -8.78 -11.41
C VAL A 653 26.24 -9.69 -11.55
N GLN A 654 26.60 -10.07 -12.78
CA GLN A 654 27.70 -10.97 -13.11
C GLN A 654 29.06 -10.26 -13.10
N ALA A 655 29.10 -8.94 -13.23
CA ALA A 655 30.33 -8.15 -13.05
C ALA A 655 30.86 -8.23 -11.61
N VAL A 656 30.01 -8.56 -10.64
CA VAL A 656 30.40 -8.76 -9.24
C VAL A 656 30.82 -10.20 -9.01
N ASN A 657 32.03 -10.38 -8.46
CA ASN A 657 32.56 -11.71 -8.14
C ASN A 657 31.63 -12.47 -7.17
N ALA A 658 31.17 -13.65 -7.56
CA ALA A 658 30.24 -14.49 -6.79
C ALA A 658 30.75 -14.95 -5.40
N ALA A 659 32.05 -14.90 -5.15
CA ALA A 659 32.63 -15.18 -3.83
C ALA A 659 32.65 -13.95 -2.90
N SER A 660 32.43 -12.75 -3.44
CA SER A 660 32.55 -11.48 -2.69
C SER A 660 31.34 -11.12 -1.83
N THR A 661 30.24 -11.86 -1.97
CA THR A 661 29.03 -11.74 -1.14
C THR A 661 28.49 -13.13 -0.79
N ALA A 662 27.51 -13.19 0.12
CA ALA A 662 26.84 -14.44 0.49
C ALA A 662 25.77 -14.88 -0.52
N PHE A 663 25.41 -14.05 -1.51
CA PHE A 663 24.44 -14.39 -2.54
C PHE A 663 25.04 -15.37 -3.58
N PRO A 664 24.46 -16.57 -3.78
CA PRO A 664 25.03 -17.60 -4.66
C PRO A 664 24.60 -17.50 -6.14
N HIS A 665 23.39 -17.04 -6.42
CA HIS A 665 22.66 -17.29 -7.68
C HIS A 665 22.90 -16.26 -8.80
N ARG A 666 24.13 -15.77 -8.96
CA ARG A 666 24.42 -14.62 -9.87
C ARG A 666 24.27 -14.91 -11.36
N ASP A 667 24.24 -16.18 -11.75
CA ASP A 667 24.11 -16.62 -13.15
C ASP A 667 22.67 -16.96 -13.55
N ASP A 668 21.68 -16.80 -12.66
CA ASP A 668 20.27 -16.95 -13.01
C ASP A 668 19.78 -15.74 -13.80
N LYS A 669 19.11 -15.99 -14.92
CA LYS A 669 18.54 -14.96 -15.80
C LYS A 669 17.06 -14.75 -15.54
N ILE A 670 16.38 -15.78 -15.06
CA ILE A 670 14.95 -15.76 -14.82
C ILE A 670 14.74 -16.11 -13.35
N LEU A 671 14.07 -15.22 -12.63
CA LEU A 671 13.53 -15.52 -11.31
C LEU A 671 12.04 -15.81 -11.47
N VAL A 672 11.60 -16.96 -10.99
CA VAL A 672 10.19 -17.36 -11.04
C VAL A 672 9.68 -17.52 -9.62
N THR A 673 8.45 -17.09 -9.38
CA THR A 673 7.69 -17.51 -8.20
C THR A 673 6.20 -17.54 -8.51
N SER A 674 5.51 -18.57 -8.02
CA SER A 674 4.05 -18.53 -7.93
C SER A 674 3.64 -17.59 -6.80
N TYR A 675 2.64 -16.73 -7.02
CA TYR A 675 1.92 -16.03 -5.96
C TYR A 675 0.60 -16.76 -5.77
N VAL A 676 0.61 -17.85 -4.99
CA VAL A 676 -0.63 -18.58 -4.70
C VAL A 676 -1.38 -17.80 -3.63
N GLN A 677 -2.35 -17.01 -4.07
CA GLN A 677 -3.10 -16.06 -3.25
C GLN A 677 -4.53 -16.51 -3.03
N TYR A 678 -4.95 -16.50 -1.76
CA TYR A 678 -6.31 -16.83 -1.35
C TYR A 678 -6.60 -16.24 0.03
N LYS A 679 -7.88 -16.14 0.39
CA LYS A 679 -8.26 -15.74 1.75
C LYS A 679 -7.84 -16.84 2.75
N PRO A 680 -7.33 -16.49 3.95
CA PRO A 680 -6.90 -17.49 4.92
C PRO A 680 -7.96 -18.57 5.16
N ASN A 681 -7.62 -19.82 4.80
CA ASN A 681 -8.52 -20.95 4.91
C ASN A 681 -7.73 -22.27 5.02
N SER A 682 -7.78 -22.89 6.20
CA SER A 682 -7.06 -24.13 6.50
C SER A 682 -7.45 -25.34 5.62
N THR A 683 -8.61 -25.31 4.97
CA THR A 683 -9.00 -26.38 4.04
C THR A 683 -8.39 -26.21 2.66
N ILE A 684 -8.00 -24.98 2.29
CA ILE A 684 -7.37 -24.66 1.01
C ILE A 684 -5.84 -24.76 1.11
N ASP A 685 -5.29 -24.50 2.30
CA ASP A 685 -3.85 -24.56 2.58
C ASP A 685 -3.11 -25.75 1.93
N PRO A 686 -3.48 -27.03 2.18
CA PRO A 686 -2.75 -28.16 1.58
C PRO A 686 -2.87 -28.23 0.06
N ILE A 687 -4.01 -27.80 -0.51
CA ILE A 687 -4.23 -27.77 -1.96
C ILE A 687 -3.34 -26.69 -2.60
N ALA A 688 -3.27 -25.52 -1.98
CA ALA A 688 -2.45 -24.41 -2.44
C ALA A 688 -0.94 -24.72 -2.34
N GLU A 689 -0.53 -25.45 -1.29
CA GLU A 689 0.85 -25.94 -1.13
C GLU A 689 1.22 -26.94 -2.22
N GLU A 690 0.41 -27.99 -2.43
CA GLU A 690 0.63 -29.01 -3.46
C GLU A 690 0.66 -28.39 -4.86
N PHE A 691 -0.26 -27.46 -5.14
CA PHE A 691 -0.32 -26.73 -6.39
C PHE A 691 0.99 -25.97 -6.64
N GLY A 692 1.41 -25.11 -5.70
CA GLY A 692 2.61 -24.29 -5.87
C GLY A 692 3.90 -25.12 -5.95
N GLN A 693 4.01 -26.20 -5.18
CA GLN A 693 5.13 -27.15 -5.29
C GLN A 693 5.18 -27.81 -6.66
N SER A 694 4.03 -28.23 -7.20
CA SER A 694 3.94 -28.87 -8.52
C SER A 694 4.40 -27.92 -9.64
N LEU A 695 3.98 -26.64 -9.59
CA LEU A 695 4.44 -25.63 -10.55
C LEU A 695 5.97 -25.47 -10.53
N ARG A 696 6.57 -25.38 -9.33
CA ARG A 696 8.03 -25.30 -9.17
C ARG A 696 8.73 -26.56 -9.66
N ASN A 697 8.16 -27.74 -9.40
CA ASN A 697 8.75 -29.02 -9.78
C ASN A 697 8.79 -29.22 -11.29
N PHE A 698 7.73 -28.85 -12.03
CA PHE A 698 7.77 -28.90 -13.50
C PHE A 698 8.93 -28.08 -14.06
N LEU A 699 9.12 -26.86 -13.54
CA LEU A 699 10.23 -26.01 -13.96
C LEU A 699 11.60 -26.58 -13.55
N LEU A 700 11.71 -27.19 -12.37
CA LEU A 700 12.95 -27.83 -11.92
C LEU A 700 13.33 -29.00 -12.82
N GLU A 701 12.38 -29.92 -13.08
CA GLU A 701 12.59 -31.10 -13.93
C GLU A 701 12.97 -30.71 -15.36
N GLY A 702 12.35 -29.66 -15.90
CA GLY A 702 12.67 -29.13 -17.23
C GLY A 702 13.93 -28.25 -17.27
N SER A 703 14.48 -27.84 -16.14
CA SER A 703 15.63 -26.94 -16.10
C SER A 703 16.91 -27.59 -16.63
N SER A 704 17.94 -26.78 -16.87
CA SER A 704 19.28 -27.30 -17.22
C SER A 704 19.98 -28.05 -16.07
N ASP A 705 19.44 -27.99 -14.85
CA ASP A 705 20.03 -28.58 -13.64
C ASP A 705 18.95 -29.11 -12.69
N PRO A 706 18.23 -30.19 -13.07
CA PRO A 706 17.09 -30.70 -12.29
C PRO A 706 17.48 -31.28 -10.92
N ALA A 707 18.76 -31.55 -10.68
CA ALA A 707 19.24 -32.07 -9.40
C ALA A 707 19.38 -30.96 -8.33
N HIS A 708 19.41 -29.69 -8.75
CA HIS A 708 19.79 -28.59 -7.88
C HIS A 708 18.76 -27.46 -7.98
N LEU A 709 17.75 -27.49 -7.10
CA LEU A 709 16.85 -26.35 -6.94
C LEU A 709 17.66 -25.10 -6.57
N ARG A 710 17.25 -23.94 -7.09
CA ARG A 710 17.87 -22.64 -6.82
C ARG A 710 16.78 -21.68 -6.40
N ALA A 711 16.80 -21.23 -5.15
CA ALA A 711 15.69 -20.53 -4.54
C ALA A 711 16.16 -19.20 -3.95
N TYR A 712 15.58 -18.10 -4.42
CA TYR A 712 15.89 -16.80 -3.86
C TYR A 712 15.36 -16.70 -2.43
N VAL A 713 16.26 -16.46 -1.46
CA VAL A 713 15.94 -16.47 -0.02
C VAL A 713 14.75 -15.59 0.38
N ASN A 714 14.54 -14.46 -0.31
CA ASN A 714 13.43 -13.56 0.02
C ASN A 714 12.06 -14.07 -0.46
N TYR A 715 12.06 -15.04 -1.37
CA TYR A 715 10.86 -15.71 -1.88
C TYR A 715 10.70 -17.11 -1.32
N ALA A 716 11.70 -17.64 -0.60
CA ALA A 716 11.71 -19.01 -0.10
C ALA A 716 10.52 -19.27 0.85
N ASN A 717 9.82 -20.37 0.59
CA ASN A 717 8.72 -20.81 1.43
C ASN A 717 9.23 -21.33 2.77
N GLY A 718 10.35 -22.05 2.77
CA GLY A 718 10.89 -22.79 3.92
C GLY A 718 10.94 -24.30 3.70
N ASP A 719 10.41 -24.81 2.59
CA ASP A 719 10.49 -26.23 2.20
C ASP A 719 11.73 -26.54 1.36
N GLU A 720 12.45 -25.50 0.91
CA GLU A 720 13.65 -25.65 0.11
C GLU A 720 14.85 -26.16 0.93
N PRO A 721 15.72 -27.01 0.37
CA PRO A 721 16.97 -27.36 1.03
C PRO A 721 17.88 -26.13 1.18
N LEU A 722 18.70 -26.08 2.22
CA LEU A 722 19.55 -24.92 2.51
C LEU A 722 20.54 -24.62 1.37
N GLU A 723 21.02 -25.66 0.68
CA GLU A 723 21.87 -25.55 -0.49
C GLU A 723 21.16 -24.88 -1.66
N ALA A 724 19.84 -25.08 -1.80
CA ALA A 724 19.07 -24.37 -2.82
C ALA A 724 18.98 -22.88 -2.55
N VAL A 725 18.98 -22.45 -1.28
CA VAL A 725 18.83 -21.04 -0.89
C VAL A 725 20.18 -20.31 -0.77
N TYR A 726 21.16 -20.97 -0.16
CA TYR A 726 22.48 -20.39 0.15
C TYR A 726 23.59 -20.91 -0.75
N GLY A 727 23.25 -21.70 -1.77
CA GLY A 727 24.13 -22.18 -2.82
C GLY A 727 24.69 -23.57 -2.57
N TRP A 728 24.83 -24.31 -3.66
CA TRP A 728 25.34 -25.69 -3.68
C TRP A 728 26.86 -25.80 -3.46
N ASP A 729 27.59 -24.69 -3.53
CA ASP A 729 28.99 -24.65 -3.12
C ASP A 729 29.12 -24.83 -1.60
N LYS A 730 29.64 -25.99 -1.18
CA LYS A 730 29.79 -26.35 0.24
C LYS A 730 30.46 -25.26 1.09
N TRP A 731 31.45 -24.55 0.54
CA TRP A 731 32.21 -23.53 1.26
C TRP A 731 31.34 -22.36 1.73
N ARG A 732 30.30 -21.98 0.96
CA ARG A 732 29.48 -20.80 1.24
C ARG A 732 28.61 -21.03 2.47
N LEU A 733 27.87 -22.15 2.48
CA LEU A 733 27.05 -22.54 3.63
C LEU A 733 27.90 -22.85 4.87
N GLN A 734 29.09 -23.45 4.71
CA GLN A 734 30.02 -23.66 5.81
C GLN A 734 30.51 -22.34 6.42
N LYS A 735 30.88 -21.37 5.59
CA LYS A 735 31.28 -20.03 6.05
C LYS A 735 30.13 -19.33 6.78
N LEU A 736 28.91 -19.39 6.25
CA LEU A 736 27.73 -18.85 6.91
C LEU A 736 27.51 -19.47 8.30
N LYS A 737 27.58 -20.80 8.41
CA LYS A 737 27.46 -21.52 9.69
C LYS A 737 28.56 -21.12 10.70
N GLN A 738 29.79 -20.90 10.23
CA GLN A 738 30.89 -20.42 11.09
C GLN A 738 30.61 -19.00 11.60
N LEU A 739 30.27 -18.07 10.71
CA LEU A 739 29.96 -16.69 11.08
C LEU A 739 28.75 -16.59 12.00
N LYS A 740 27.75 -17.46 11.82
CA LYS A 740 26.57 -17.52 12.70
C LYS A 740 26.97 -17.87 14.13
N ARG A 741 27.90 -18.81 14.34
CA ARG A 741 28.44 -19.13 15.68
C ARG A 741 29.21 -17.97 16.29
N GLN A 742 29.86 -17.14 15.47
CA GLN A 742 30.62 -15.98 15.93
C GLN A 742 29.71 -14.81 16.33
N TYR A 743 28.77 -14.45 15.46
CA TYR A 743 27.94 -13.24 15.62
C TYR A 743 26.63 -13.47 16.35
N ASP A 744 26.10 -14.69 16.35
CA ASP A 744 24.88 -15.07 17.06
C ASP A 744 24.99 -16.49 17.68
N PRO A 745 25.91 -16.69 18.65
CA PRO A 745 26.19 -18.00 19.25
C PRO A 745 24.99 -18.65 19.95
N LYS A 746 23.98 -17.85 20.32
CA LYS A 746 22.75 -18.32 20.97
C LYS A 746 21.59 -18.53 19.97
N ASN A 747 21.86 -18.38 18.67
CA ASN A 747 20.91 -18.56 17.58
C ASN A 747 19.59 -17.79 17.81
N ARG A 748 19.67 -16.51 18.21
CA ARG A 748 18.49 -15.67 18.48
C ARG A 748 17.83 -15.15 17.20
N MET A 749 18.61 -14.97 16.12
CA MET A 749 18.14 -14.52 14.81
C MET A 749 17.85 -15.72 13.90
N LYS A 750 16.81 -16.51 14.20
CA LYS A 750 16.57 -17.81 13.55
C LYS A 750 15.22 -17.95 12.85
N TYR A 751 14.50 -16.85 12.67
CA TYR A 751 13.11 -16.88 12.20
C TYR A 751 12.96 -16.60 10.72
N TYR A 752 14.05 -16.60 9.95
CA TYR A 752 14.02 -16.39 8.50
C TYR A 752 15.03 -17.28 7.78
N VAL A 753 14.55 -18.40 7.24
CA VAL A 753 15.35 -19.44 6.55
C VAL A 753 16.65 -19.76 7.32
N PRO A 754 16.56 -20.24 8.57
CA PRO A 754 17.72 -20.50 9.42
C PRO A 754 18.55 -21.67 8.90
N PHE A 755 19.87 -21.59 9.06
CA PHE A 755 20.82 -22.63 8.64
C PHE A 755 21.65 -23.22 9.81
N VAL A 756 21.25 -22.94 11.05
CA VAL A 756 21.80 -23.48 12.31
C VAL A 756 20.69 -23.85 13.27
#